data_AF-A0A420Z9C7-F1
#
_entry.id   AF-A0A420Z9C7-F1
#
_cell.length_a   1.000
_cell.length_b   1.000
_cell.length_c   1.000
_cell.angle_alpha   90.00
_cell.angle_beta   90.00
_cell.angle_gamma   90.00
#
_symmetry.space_group_name_H-M   'P 1'
#
loop_
_entity.id
_entity.type
_entity.pdbx_description
1 polymer ?
#
loop_
_entity_poly.entity_id
_entity_poly.type
_entity_poly.pdbx_seq_one_letter_code
_entity_poly.pdbx_strand_id
1 'polypeptide(L)'
;MKNGLAVALVTGQDYFVAKRLVRELLEKDLVVVIVGETLDDSFKRGGNLELVANLVDFKEKIEYVFSFDEKNEVLDRAEADNSKLVVVRVNKDCEEEKLKRVLSKRDLNWRLVCLKNVYGEGVDLAEIDMGKVVWRAVKNMKLEFLFEMVDCLEVSDAVEVLLRSCFLSGTEKEVFRISGDVVKAEIMAKILIKEAKMTIYDYEIKNKKEEKKWSGVEVKESADKLRWKPVVSFEEGVKDFLQYVFGIVDEELRRKRREEDRKLEIETRERRSQAKTGFYQVEVIDDGVDSLKKEEKVEVITKEREKREESWRNFKIKGSALRRVEEVVEIFGEDKKKEEKPEKKIVADKNRKKSGEEKKINWKTWLAVVFLGLIIPCLLFGSWWSFRLYKTAKSLLVVETLVKESKWVEAGKEVDKALEEVDKLDFNRKGWEKYHLGIKLLKSGLNLEKELVFLARNGEEMMLSIFGKKDIDWLISLDKMEKSFNRVEGEVGLLEARLKGGVVWLPPRWRNKVKKVTDELKKTRNLISKLEGFIPILGDFLGVDGKRRDYLVLFQNEMELRATGGFIGSYGVLSFQDGRLLNLEVKDIYGIDGQLKGYVEAPREMREIMGESRWYMRDANWQADFRASAKDLRWFFKKEANRDVDGVIGINLAVAKSLLSVTGEVYIPDFKENVNADNLYDEAEFYSESNSFAGSVQKEKFLALLAKVLLEKLKELNGDQELKLVESLIDSLESNEIQIAVDDKKIMAKIGDLGWDGAIYNGGCAKDNCLADYLFVVESNLGVNKANYFLYRNMDQVVDIGKKEIKRKIKIYYENTAKSSAWPGGDYKNYIRIYLPKDVEISEVVAYDGDDSNTRKIFKKEELNIRDKNNKKEIGFLLVVPIGKKRVVELNYFSKIDLEKEKDFSYLSYVQKQSGYGDTSFVSLISFPDGWQPMQVQPAGTLVEEKLLFNQKLKKDLKMGVELSR
;
A
#
# COMPACT_ATOMS: atom_id res chain seq x y z
N MET A 1 -32.62 3.72 -25.28
CA MET A 1 -33.36 4.71 -24.48
C MET A 1 -32.64 4.81 -23.16
N LYS A 2 -31.67 5.72 -23.06
CA LYS A 2 -31.15 6.12 -21.74
C LYS A 2 -32.27 6.90 -21.04
N ASN A 3 -32.30 6.77 -19.72
CA ASN A 3 -33.34 7.25 -18.81
C ASN A 3 -33.75 8.70 -19.12
N GLY A 4 -35.03 9.07 -18.92
CA GLY A 4 -35.64 10.37 -19.25
C GLY A 4 -35.07 11.60 -18.52
N LEU A 5 -33.75 11.74 -18.53
CA LEU A 5 -32.97 12.88 -18.12
C LEU A 5 -32.93 13.89 -19.27
N ALA A 6 -32.90 15.17 -18.95
CA ALA A 6 -32.77 16.22 -19.95
C ALA A 6 -31.35 16.25 -20.52
N VAL A 7 -31.27 16.60 -21.81
CA VAL A 7 -30.03 16.67 -22.57
C VAL A 7 -29.56 18.12 -22.68
N ALA A 8 -28.29 18.35 -22.36
CA ALA A 8 -27.61 19.63 -22.51
C ALA A 8 -26.50 19.54 -23.56
N LEU A 9 -26.58 20.35 -24.62
CA LEU A 9 -25.53 20.52 -25.60
C LEU A 9 -24.60 21.66 -25.18
N VAL A 10 -23.29 21.40 -25.16
CA VAL A 10 -22.27 22.43 -24.94
C VAL A 10 -21.33 22.48 -26.15
N THR A 11 -21.20 23.65 -26.79
CA THR A 11 -20.31 23.86 -27.94
C THR A 11 -19.22 24.90 -27.65
N GLY A 12 -18.07 24.77 -28.30
CA GLY A 12 -16.88 25.56 -27.97
C GLY A 12 -16.14 25.01 -26.76
N GLN A 13 -15.86 23.70 -26.74
CA GLN A 13 -15.16 23.01 -25.67
C GLN A 13 -13.75 23.54 -25.37
N ASP A 14 -13.17 24.32 -26.28
CA ASP A 14 -11.86 24.98 -26.07
C ASP A 14 -11.94 26.12 -25.04
N TYR A 15 -13.13 26.65 -24.78
CA TYR A 15 -13.33 27.67 -23.76
C TYR A 15 -13.29 27.04 -22.36
N PHE A 16 -12.44 27.57 -21.48
CA PHE A 16 -12.27 27.05 -20.12
C PHE A 16 -13.57 27.09 -19.29
N VAL A 17 -14.40 28.11 -19.47
CA VAL A 17 -15.73 28.21 -18.86
C VAL A 17 -16.65 27.09 -19.33
N ALA A 18 -16.57 26.68 -20.60
CA ALA A 18 -17.35 25.56 -21.13
C ALA A 18 -16.93 24.23 -20.47
N LYS A 19 -15.63 24.03 -20.25
CA LYS A 19 -15.13 22.83 -19.54
C LYS A 19 -15.64 22.76 -18.11
N ARG A 20 -15.65 23.88 -17.38
CA ARG A 20 -16.24 23.96 -16.03
C ARG A 20 -17.74 23.72 -16.06
N LEU A 21 -18.46 24.33 -17.00
CA LEU A 21 -19.90 24.14 -17.18
C LEU A 21 -20.27 22.68 -17.43
N VAL A 22 -19.51 21.96 -18.26
CA VAL A 22 -19.74 20.52 -18.50
C VAL A 22 -19.67 19.72 -17.19
N ARG A 23 -18.68 19.98 -16.33
CA ARG A 23 -18.56 19.31 -15.03
C ARG A 23 -19.79 19.58 -14.16
N GLU A 24 -20.21 20.84 -14.05
CA GLU A 24 -21.39 21.24 -13.27
C GLU A 24 -22.71 20.67 -13.82
N LEU A 25 -22.85 20.54 -15.14
CA LEU A 25 -24.04 19.92 -15.76
C LEU A 25 -24.10 18.41 -15.49
N LEU A 26 -22.95 17.72 -15.52
CA LEU A 26 -22.87 16.29 -15.19
C LEU A 26 -23.23 16.02 -13.72
N GLU A 27 -22.84 16.91 -12.80
CA GLU A 27 -23.22 16.83 -11.38
C GLU A 27 -24.72 17.05 -11.12
N LYS A 28 -25.43 17.67 -12.06
CA LYS A 28 -26.89 17.89 -12.00
C LYS A 28 -27.70 16.78 -12.70
N ASP A 29 -27.10 15.61 -12.91
CA ASP A 29 -27.70 14.44 -13.55
C ASP A 29 -28.25 14.70 -14.97
N LEU A 30 -27.64 15.63 -15.72
CA LEU A 30 -27.97 15.86 -17.13
C LEU A 30 -27.13 14.96 -18.05
N VAL A 31 -27.69 14.60 -19.20
CA VAL A 31 -26.90 14.02 -20.30
C VAL A 31 -26.22 15.18 -21.01
N VAL A 32 -24.89 15.22 -20.99
CA VAL A 32 -24.12 16.30 -21.60
C VAL A 32 -23.57 15.84 -22.94
N VAL A 33 -23.89 16.56 -24.00
CA VAL A 33 -23.43 16.30 -25.37
C VAL A 33 -22.40 17.36 -25.76
N ILE A 34 -21.25 16.92 -26.25
CA ILE A 34 -20.19 17.78 -26.78
C ILE A 34 -19.94 17.42 -28.24
N VAL A 35 -19.77 18.43 -29.10
CA VAL A 35 -19.50 18.25 -30.54
C VAL A 35 -18.02 18.43 -30.83
N GLY A 36 -17.34 17.37 -31.28
CA GLY A 36 -15.92 17.41 -31.65
C GLY A 36 -15.29 16.05 -31.93
N GLU A 37 -14.08 16.05 -32.50
CA GLU A 37 -13.35 14.82 -32.87
C GLU A 37 -12.62 14.16 -31.69
N THR A 38 -12.24 14.94 -30.69
CA THR A 38 -11.48 14.48 -29.52
C THR A 38 -12.03 15.09 -28.24
N LEU A 39 -12.22 14.26 -27.21
CA LEU A 39 -12.41 14.72 -25.83
C LEU A 39 -11.07 15.16 -25.28
N ASP A 40 -11.03 16.35 -24.68
CA ASP A 40 -9.93 16.76 -23.81
C ASP A 40 -9.78 15.75 -22.66
N ASP A 41 -8.54 15.34 -22.35
CA ASP A 41 -8.23 14.37 -21.28
C ASP A 41 -8.72 14.82 -19.89
N SER A 42 -9.05 16.11 -19.73
CA SER A 42 -9.62 16.70 -18.51
C SER A 42 -11.07 16.27 -18.20
N PHE A 43 -11.75 15.54 -19.09
CA PHE A 43 -13.08 14.99 -18.84
C PHE A 43 -13.02 13.54 -18.32
N LYS A 44 -13.41 13.30 -17.06
CA LYS A 44 -13.61 11.94 -16.52
C LYS A 44 -14.73 11.24 -17.30
N ARG A 45 -14.50 10.01 -17.77
CA ARG A 45 -15.52 9.17 -18.43
C ARG A 45 -16.57 8.70 -17.42
N GLY A 46 -17.56 9.54 -17.15
CA GLY A 46 -18.85 9.16 -16.55
C GLY A 46 -19.86 8.71 -17.61
N GLY A 47 -20.89 7.95 -17.23
CA GLY A 47 -21.87 7.37 -18.16
C GLY A 47 -22.82 8.36 -18.86
N ASN A 48 -22.88 9.62 -18.40
CA ASN A 48 -23.80 10.67 -18.86
C ASN A 48 -23.14 11.72 -19.77
N LEU A 49 -21.85 11.55 -20.14
CA LEU A 49 -21.17 12.40 -21.10
C LEU A 49 -21.12 11.70 -22.47
N GLU A 50 -21.59 12.37 -23.52
CA GLU A 50 -21.58 11.88 -24.89
C GLU A 50 -20.79 12.82 -25.81
N LEU A 51 -19.75 12.30 -26.45
CA LEU A 51 -19.02 12.99 -27.51
C LEU A 51 -19.60 12.56 -28.85
N VAL A 52 -20.00 13.53 -29.66
CA VAL A 52 -20.46 13.31 -31.03
C VAL A 52 -19.56 14.07 -32.01
N ALA A 53 -19.16 13.41 -33.10
CA ALA A 53 -18.34 14.04 -34.13
C ALA A 53 -19.11 15.11 -34.89
N ASN A 54 -20.38 14.83 -35.23
CA ASN A 54 -21.29 15.77 -35.88
C ASN A 54 -22.61 15.85 -35.10
N LEU A 55 -23.14 17.06 -34.95
CA LEU A 55 -24.42 17.28 -34.24
C LEU A 55 -25.61 16.56 -34.90
N VAL A 56 -25.52 16.33 -36.22
CA VAL A 56 -26.54 15.61 -37.01
C VAL A 56 -26.68 14.15 -36.59
N ASP A 57 -25.63 13.54 -36.03
CA ASP A 57 -25.65 12.15 -35.59
C ASP A 57 -26.40 11.95 -34.27
N PHE A 58 -26.63 13.04 -33.52
CA PHE A 58 -27.36 13.02 -32.26
C PHE A 58 -28.87 13.18 -32.47
N LYS A 59 -29.62 12.11 -32.21
CA LYS A 59 -31.06 12.01 -32.54
C LYS A 59 -32.00 12.38 -31.40
N GLU A 60 -31.53 12.42 -30.17
CA GLU A 60 -32.38 12.75 -29.02
C GLU A 60 -32.66 14.26 -28.97
N LYS A 61 -33.81 14.65 -28.43
CA LYS A 61 -34.17 16.07 -28.28
C LYS A 61 -33.19 16.73 -27.32
N ILE A 62 -32.78 17.96 -27.62
CA ILE A 62 -31.89 18.76 -26.78
C ILE A 62 -32.71 19.82 -26.06
N GLU A 63 -32.81 19.74 -24.73
CA GLU A 63 -33.56 20.72 -23.92
C GLU A 63 -32.77 22.01 -23.69
N TYR A 64 -31.45 21.91 -23.49
CA TYR A 64 -30.59 23.04 -23.13
C TYR A 64 -29.40 23.14 -24.08
N VAL A 65 -29.10 24.34 -24.56
CA VAL A 65 -27.95 24.58 -25.44
C VAL A 65 -27.12 25.73 -24.87
N PHE A 66 -25.84 25.47 -24.63
CA PHE A 66 -24.85 26.48 -24.24
C PHE A 66 -23.79 26.59 -25.36
N SER A 67 -23.84 27.67 -26.12
CA SER A 67 -22.98 27.87 -27.29
C SER A 67 -21.96 28.96 -27.06
N PHE A 68 -20.68 28.60 -27.17
CA PHE A 68 -19.54 29.53 -27.08
C PHE A 68 -18.92 29.86 -28.47
N ASP A 69 -19.41 29.22 -29.54
CA ASP A 69 -18.88 29.35 -30.91
C ASP A 69 -19.93 29.80 -31.96
N GLU A 70 -21.23 29.79 -31.62
CA GLU A 70 -22.35 30.27 -32.47
C GLU A 70 -22.40 29.70 -33.89
N LYS A 71 -22.02 28.43 -34.06
CA LYS A 71 -22.16 27.77 -35.36
C LYS A 71 -23.63 27.73 -35.78
N ASN A 72 -23.92 28.03 -37.06
CA ASN A 72 -25.30 28.04 -37.58
C ASN A 72 -26.03 26.71 -37.36
N GLU A 73 -25.33 25.58 -37.47
CA GLU A 73 -25.90 24.25 -37.23
C GLU A 73 -26.44 24.07 -35.79
N VAL A 74 -25.83 24.73 -34.81
CA VAL A 74 -26.25 24.71 -33.40
C VAL A 74 -27.51 25.55 -33.22
N LEU A 75 -27.59 26.69 -33.90
CA LEU A 75 -28.77 27.56 -33.89
C LEU A 75 -29.95 26.89 -34.59
N ASP A 76 -29.71 26.27 -35.75
CA ASP A 76 -30.72 25.50 -36.49
C ASP A 76 -31.25 24.34 -35.63
N ARG A 77 -30.36 23.66 -34.90
CA ARG A 77 -30.75 22.57 -34.01
C ARG A 77 -31.55 23.06 -32.79
N ALA A 78 -31.12 24.15 -32.17
CA ALA A 78 -31.83 24.75 -31.04
C ALA A 78 -33.24 25.23 -31.43
N GLU A 79 -33.41 25.72 -32.65
CA GLU A 79 -34.70 26.12 -33.21
C GLU A 79 -35.60 24.91 -33.46
N ALA A 80 -35.07 23.85 -34.07
CA ALA A 80 -35.81 22.61 -34.33
C ALA A 80 -36.31 21.92 -33.04
N ASP A 81 -35.49 21.88 -32.00
CA ASP A 81 -35.82 21.22 -30.72
C ASP A 81 -36.58 22.16 -29.75
N ASN A 82 -36.73 23.44 -30.10
CA ASN A 82 -37.22 24.51 -29.22
C ASN A 82 -36.45 24.54 -27.88
N SER A 83 -35.12 24.44 -27.97
CA SER A 83 -34.22 24.39 -26.83
C SER A 83 -34.10 25.75 -26.15
N LYS A 84 -33.81 25.76 -24.84
CA LYS A 84 -33.34 26.97 -24.17
C LYS A 84 -31.89 27.22 -24.58
N LEU A 85 -31.67 28.22 -25.43
CA LEU A 85 -30.36 28.57 -25.96
C LEU A 85 -29.71 29.66 -25.11
N VAL A 86 -28.47 29.46 -24.69
CA VAL A 86 -27.59 30.46 -24.07
C VAL A 86 -26.38 30.64 -24.97
N VAL A 87 -26.25 31.82 -25.56
CA VAL A 87 -25.06 32.24 -26.30
C VAL A 87 -24.12 32.93 -25.33
N VAL A 88 -22.86 32.49 -25.28
CA VAL A 88 -21.91 32.89 -24.24
C VAL A 88 -20.71 33.62 -24.83
N ARG A 89 -20.43 34.82 -24.31
CA ARG A 89 -19.21 35.59 -24.58
C ARG A 89 -18.38 35.68 -23.30
N VAL A 90 -17.16 35.16 -23.34
CA VAL A 90 -16.21 35.22 -22.21
C VAL A 90 -15.04 36.12 -22.58
N ASN A 91 -14.79 37.17 -21.79
CA ASN A 91 -13.62 38.06 -21.92
C ASN A 91 -13.44 38.69 -23.31
N LYS A 92 -14.53 38.85 -24.05
CA LYS A 92 -14.56 39.40 -25.41
C LYS A 92 -15.63 40.47 -25.51
N ASP A 93 -15.59 41.28 -26.59
CA ASP A 93 -16.69 42.19 -26.88
C ASP A 93 -17.99 41.38 -27.06
N CYS A 94 -19.06 41.90 -26.48
CA CYS A 94 -20.37 41.27 -26.45
C CYS A 94 -21.01 41.22 -27.84
N GLU A 95 -20.58 42.09 -28.78
CA GLU A 95 -21.10 42.19 -30.16
C GLU A 95 -22.64 42.20 -30.23
N GLU A 96 -23.29 42.77 -29.22
CA GLU A 96 -24.71 42.56 -28.93
C GLU A 96 -25.63 42.87 -30.10
N GLU A 97 -25.45 44.00 -30.78
CA GLU A 97 -26.32 44.40 -31.88
C GLU A 97 -26.30 43.40 -33.05
N LYS A 98 -25.13 42.80 -33.31
CA LYS A 98 -24.92 41.82 -34.38
C LYS A 98 -25.61 40.51 -33.98
N LEU A 99 -25.40 40.05 -32.75
CA LEU A 99 -25.97 38.80 -32.26
C LEU A 99 -27.47 38.88 -32.06
N LYS A 100 -27.99 39.97 -31.50
CA LYS A 100 -29.43 40.23 -31.43
C LYS A 100 -30.07 40.17 -32.80
N ARG A 101 -29.44 40.76 -33.83
CA ARG A 101 -29.94 40.69 -35.21
C ARG A 101 -29.95 39.27 -35.78
N VAL A 102 -29.02 38.40 -35.39
CA VAL A 102 -29.00 36.99 -35.81
C VAL A 102 -30.05 36.17 -35.06
N LEU A 103 -30.10 36.32 -33.73
CA LEU A 103 -30.97 35.54 -32.84
C LEU A 103 -32.44 35.95 -32.95
N SER A 104 -32.73 37.23 -33.22
CA SER A 104 -34.12 37.73 -33.32
C SER A 104 -34.78 37.46 -34.67
N LYS A 105 -34.04 36.99 -35.68
CA LYS A 105 -34.58 36.60 -37.00
C LYS A 105 -35.18 35.19 -37.01
N ARG A 106 -35.04 34.46 -35.91
CA ARG A 106 -35.42 33.05 -35.74
C ARG A 106 -36.38 32.93 -34.57
N ASP A 107 -37.20 31.88 -34.54
CA ASP A 107 -38.12 31.65 -33.41
C ASP A 107 -37.41 30.91 -32.27
N LEU A 108 -36.38 31.55 -31.71
CA LEU A 108 -35.49 30.95 -30.71
C LEU A 108 -35.82 31.41 -29.28
N ASN A 109 -35.71 30.49 -28.33
CA ASN A 109 -35.74 30.74 -26.90
C ASN A 109 -34.33 31.06 -26.35
N TRP A 110 -33.78 32.22 -26.75
CA TRP A 110 -32.37 32.55 -26.56
C TRP A 110 -32.08 33.47 -25.36
N ARG A 111 -30.85 33.42 -24.84
CA ARG A 111 -30.23 34.39 -23.93
C ARG A 111 -28.83 34.70 -24.44
N LEU A 112 -28.40 35.96 -24.35
CA LEU A 112 -27.01 36.33 -24.58
C LEU A 112 -26.35 36.69 -23.25
N VAL A 113 -25.33 35.95 -22.86
CA VAL A 113 -24.59 36.20 -21.62
C VAL A 113 -23.18 36.66 -21.95
N CYS A 114 -22.88 37.89 -21.56
CA CYS A 114 -21.57 38.51 -21.74
C CYS A 114 -20.87 38.60 -20.39
N LEU A 115 -19.79 37.84 -20.24
CA LEU A 115 -18.99 37.69 -19.03
C LEU A 115 -17.68 38.46 -19.20
N LYS A 116 -17.38 39.34 -18.24
CA LYS A 116 -16.17 40.16 -18.25
C LYS A 116 -15.19 39.73 -17.16
N ASN A 117 -13.90 39.70 -17.52
CA ASN A 117 -12.77 39.42 -16.64
C ASN A 117 -12.91 38.11 -15.84
N VAL A 118 -13.39 37.06 -16.51
CA VAL A 118 -13.45 35.72 -15.96
C VAL A 118 -12.05 35.15 -15.81
N TYR A 119 -11.74 34.64 -14.62
CA TYR A 119 -10.46 33.98 -14.30
C TYR A 119 -10.73 32.65 -13.59
N GLY A 120 -9.73 31.76 -13.59
CA GLY A 120 -9.83 30.46 -12.94
C GLY A 120 -9.06 29.37 -13.70
N GLU A 121 -9.25 28.13 -13.28
CA GLU A 121 -8.62 26.95 -13.91
C GLU A 121 -8.94 26.87 -15.42
N GLY A 122 -7.90 26.62 -16.23
CA GLY A 122 -8.04 26.37 -17.67
C GLY A 122 -7.95 27.61 -18.56
N VAL A 123 -7.92 28.83 -18.00
CA VAL A 123 -7.82 30.06 -18.80
C VAL A 123 -6.45 30.18 -19.48
N ASP A 124 -6.42 30.67 -20.72
CA ASP A 124 -5.17 31.08 -21.35
C ASP A 124 -4.64 32.35 -20.67
N LEU A 125 -3.50 32.20 -19.99
CA LEU A 125 -2.86 33.26 -19.20
C LEU A 125 -2.44 34.45 -20.06
N ALA A 126 -2.23 34.27 -21.37
CA ALA A 126 -1.86 35.35 -22.27
C ALA A 126 -3.05 36.22 -22.68
N GLU A 127 -4.26 35.66 -22.67
CA GLU A 127 -5.48 36.33 -23.15
C GLU A 127 -6.04 37.34 -22.16
N ILE A 128 -5.82 37.12 -20.85
CA ILE A 128 -6.33 38.00 -19.79
C ILE A 128 -5.20 38.69 -19.02
N ASP A 129 -5.38 39.97 -18.70
CA ASP A 129 -4.36 40.74 -17.98
C ASP A 129 -4.14 40.21 -16.56
N MET A 130 -5.20 39.68 -15.90
CA MET A 130 -5.06 39.01 -14.61
C MET A 130 -4.19 37.75 -14.69
N GLY A 131 -4.30 36.95 -15.76
CA GLY A 131 -3.48 35.75 -15.96
C GLY A 131 -1.99 36.07 -16.04
N LYS A 132 -1.63 37.19 -16.68
CA LYS A 132 -0.24 37.68 -16.75
C LYS A 132 0.30 38.08 -15.37
N VAL A 133 -0.52 38.74 -14.55
CA VAL A 133 -0.13 39.15 -13.19
C VAL A 133 0.07 37.91 -12.32
N VAL A 134 -0.84 36.94 -12.36
CA VAL A 134 -0.75 35.69 -11.59
C VAL A 134 0.46 34.85 -12.03
N TRP A 135 0.73 34.77 -13.33
CA TRP A 135 1.93 34.11 -13.86
C TRP A 135 3.23 34.75 -13.36
N ARG A 136 3.27 36.09 -13.29
CA ARG A 136 4.42 36.81 -12.70
C ARG A 136 4.57 36.53 -11.20
N ALA A 137 3.45 36.46 -10.48
CA ALA A 137 3.46 36.13 -9.05
C ALA A 137 4.07 34.74 -8.82
N VAL A 138 3.63 33.74 -9.59
CA VAL A 138 4.14 32.37 -9.53
C VAL A 138 5.64 32.29 -9.88
N LYS A 139 6.10 33.07 -10.86
CA LYS A 139 7.53 33.16 -11.21
C LYS A 139 8.35 34.03 -10.25
N ASN A 140 7.74 34.50 -9.16
CA ASN A 140 8.36 35.39 -8.18
C ASN A 140 9.02 36.62 -8.84
N MET A 141 8.31 37.22 -9.80
CA MET A 141 8.73 38.42 -10.53
C MET A 141 7.99 39.65 -10.00
N LYS A 142 8.52 40.86 -10.29
CA LYS A 142 7.80 42.12 -10.02
C LYS A 142 6.41 42.08 -10.66
N LEU A 143 5.38 42.42 -9.89
CA LEU A 143 4.00 42.44 -10.37
C LEU A 143 3.75 43.69 -11.22
N GLU A 144 3.28 43.50 -12.45
CA GLU A 144 2.98 44.60 -13.37
C GLU A 144 1.49 44.60 -13.72
N PHE A 145 0.80 45.66 -13.32
CA PHE A 145 -0.63 45.85 -13.58
C PHE A 145 -0.84 46.83 -14.74
N LEU A 146 -1.76 46.50 -15.64
CA LEU A 146 -2.19 47.41 -16.73
C LEU A 146 -3.48 48.19 -16.39
N PHE A 147 -3.91 48.08 -15.13
CA PHE A 147 -5.15 48.63 -14.59
C PHE A 147 -4.94 49.10 -13.13
N GLU A 148 -5.74 50.06 -12.68
CA GLU A 148 -5.80 50.45 -11.25
C GLU A 148 -6.82 49.63 -10.47
N MET A 149 -7.92 49.29 -11.13
CA MET A 149 -9.02 48.49 -10.61
C MET A 149 -9.52 47.60 -11.74
N VAL A 150 -9.89 46.37 -11.39
CA VAL A 150 -10.42 45.40 -12.36
C VAL A 150 -11.57 44.63 -11.71
N ASP A 151 -12.64 44.42 -12.46
CA ASP A 151 -13.70 43.50 -12.05
C ASP A 151 -13.14 42.07 -12.10
N CYS A 152 -13.34 41.26 -11.07
CA CYS A 152 -12.81 39.90 -10.98
C CYS A 152 -13.97 38.91 -10.89
N LEU A 153 -14.27 38.18 -11.97
CA LEU A 153 -15.30 37.15 -11.96
C LEU A 153 -14.65 35.77 -11.90
N GLU A 154 -14.88 35.03 -10.83
CA GLU A 154 -14.36 33.66 -10.72
C GLU A 154 -15.18 32.71 -11.64
N VAL A 155 -14.55 31.66 -12.17
CA VAL A 155 -15.16 30.79 -13.20
C VAL A 155 -16.38 30.01 -12.71
N SER A 156 -16.44 29.62 -11.43
CA SER A 156 -17.61 28.96 -10.85
C SER A 156 -18.81 29.92 -10.76
N ASP A 157 -18.56 31.16 -10.37
CA ASP A 157 -19.56 32.23 -10.35
C ASP A 157 -20.08 32.54 -11.77
N ALA A 158 -19.19 32.54 -12.77
CA ALA A 158 -19.57 32.66 -14.17
C ALA A 158 -20.45 31.49 -14.66
N VAL A 159 -20.15 30.26 -14.24
CA VAL A 159 -20.96 29.09 -14.60
C VAL A 159 -22.34 29.13 -13.94
N GLU A 160 -22.43 29.53 -12.67
CA GLU A 160 -23.71 29.70 -11.97
C GLU A 160 -24.61 30.72 -12.69
N VAL A 161 -24.04 31.80 -13.22
CA VAL A 161 -24.76 32.78 -14.05
C VAL A 161 -25.31 32.15 -15.32
N LEU A 162 -24.53 31.31 -16.00
CA LEU A 162 -24.99 30.60 -17.21
C LEU A 162 -26.17 29.68 -16.87
N LEU A 163 -26.06 28.89 -15.81
CA LEU A 163 -27.11 27.99 -15.36
C LEU A 163 -28.38 28.75 -15.01
N ARG A 164 -28.27 29.86 -14.28
CA ARG A 164 -29.41 30.73 -13.93
C ARG A 164 -30.06 31.36 -15.14
N SER A 165 -29.27 31.86 -16.09
CA SER A 165 -29.78 32.44 -17.33
C SER A 165 -30.61 31.42 -18.13
N CYS A 166 -30.24 30.13 -18.08
CA CYS A 166 -30.94 29.06 -18.77
C CYS A 166 -32.17 28.57 -17.99
N PHE A 167 -32.03 28.33 -16.68
CA PHE A 167 -33.03 27.61 -15.90
C PHE A 167 -34.11 28.50 -15.28
N LEU A 168 -33.82 29.78 -15.01
CA LEU A 168 -34.82 30.72 -14.50
C LEU A 168 -35.85 31.08 -15.57
N SER A 169 -37.10 31.26 -15.15
CA SER A 169 -38.20 31.75 -15.99
C SER A 169 -38.10 33.26 -16.24
N GLY A 170 -38.55 33.74 -17.41
CA GLY A 170 -38.58 35.17 -17.72
C GLY A 170 -37.21 35.74 -18.11
N THR A 171 -36.30 34.86 -18.52
CA THR A 171 -34.95 35.21 -19.00
C THR A 171 -34.84 35.16 -20.51
N GLU A 172 -35.88 34.69 -21.22
CA GLU A 172 -35.86 34.58 -22.68
C GLU A 172 -35.76 35.94 -23.38
N LYS A 173 -35.00 35.97 -24.48
CA LYS A 173 -34.74 37.14 -25.34
C LYS A 173 -34.08 38.32 -24.60
N GLU A 174 -33.38 38.03 -23.51
CA GLU A 174 -32.64 39.00 -22.71
C GLU A 174 -31.13 38.93 -22.96
N VAL A 175 -30.46 40.03 -22.60
CA VAL A 175 -28.99 40.13 -22.59
C VAL A 175 -28.51 40.42 -21.18
N PHE A 176 -27.63 39.56 -20.70
CA PHE A 176 -27.05 39.65 -19.37
C PHE A 176 -25.59 40.08 -19.47
N ARG A 177 -25.27 41.24 -18.89
CA ARG A 177 -23.89 41.72 -18.76
C ARG A 177 -23.44 41.49 -17.33
N ILE A 178 -22.48 40.59 -17.14
CA ILE A 178 -22.09 40.13 -15.81
C ILE A 178 -20.59 40.29 -15.62
N SER A 179 -20.23 40.90 -14.49
CA SER A 179 -18.88 41.03 -13.99
C SER A 179 -18.88 40.72 -12.50
N GLY A 180 -17.70 40.38 -11.95
CA GLY A 180 -17.54 40.13 -10.53
C GLY A 180 -17.18 41.40 -9.75
N ASP A 181 -16.59 41.21 -8.58
CA ASP A 181 -16.25 42.30 -7.67
C ASP A 181 -15.08 43.14 -8.17
N VAL A 182 -15.12 44.45 -7.93
CA VAL A 182 -14.04 45.38 -8.27
C VAL A 182 -12.90 45.25 -7.27
N VAL A 183 -11.70 44.89 -7.76
CA VAL A 183 -10.51 44.76 -6.93
C VAL A 183 -9.45 45.78 -7.35
N LYS A 184 -8.89 46.51 -6.38
CA LYS A 184 -7.76 47.42 -6.60
C LYS A 184 -6.46 46.65 -6.81
N ALA A 185 -5.61 47.13 -7.71
CA ALA A 185 -4.29 46.54 -7.99
C ALA A 185 -3.43 46.40 -6.72
N GLU A 186 -3.49 47.36 -5.80
CA GLU A 186 -2.78 47.29 -4.51
C GLU A 186 -3.24 46.09 -3.65
N ILE A 187 -4.55 45.89 -3.54
CA ILE A 187 -5.14 44.79 -2.74
C ILE A 187 -4.79 43.45 -3.41
N MET A 188 -4.92 43.40 -4.74
CA MET A 188 -4.54 42.24 -5.55
C MET A 188 -3.06 41.88 -5.36
N ALA A 189 -2.16 42.86 -5.40
CA ALA A 189 -0.73 42.65 -5.17
C ALA A 189 -0.45 42.06 -3.78
N LYS A 190 -1.07 42.63 -2.74
CA LYS A 190 -0.93 42.12 -1.35
C LYS A 190 -1.38 40.66 -1.24
N ILE A 191 -2.52 40.32 -1.83
CA ILE A 191 -3.06 38.95 -1.83
C ILE A 191 -2.12 38.02 -2.60
N LEU A 192 -1.70 38.39 -3.81
CA LEU A 192 -0.83 37.54 -4.63
C LEU A 192 0.54 37.31 -4.00
N ILE A 193 1.14 38.35 -3.42
CA ILE A 193 2.42 38.24 -2.69
C ILE A 193 2.30 37.24 -1.54
N LYS A 194 1.21 37.32 -0.77
CA LYS A 194 0.94 36.44 0.37
C LYS A 194 0.67 35.01 -0.09
N GLU A 195 -0.30 34.82 -0.98
CA GLU A 195 -0.80 33.51 -1.38
C GLU A 195 0.17 32.77 -2.31
N ALA A 196 0.90 33.47 -3.18
CA ALA A 196 1.96 32.88 -4.02
C ALA A 196 3.32 32.77 -3.29
N LYS A 197 3.39 33.16 -2.02
CA LYS A 197 4.61 33.17 -1.18
C LYS A 197 5.80 33.85 -1.86
N MET A 198 5.55 35.02 -2.46
CA MET A 198 6.57 35.78 -3.15
C MET A 198 7.63 36.31 -2.16
N THR A 199 8.88 36.36 -2.61
CA THR A 199 9.99 37.01 -1.90
C THR A 199 10.29 38.40 -2.46
N ILE A 200 9.72 38.75 -3.63
CA ILE A 200 9.73 40.10 -4.20
C ILE A 200 8.41 40.78 -3.85
N TYR A 201 8.47 41.85 -3.05
CA TYR A 201 7.31 42.59 -2.54
C TYR A 201 6.96 43.85 -3.35
N ASP A 202 7.44 43.94 -4.59
CA ASP A 202 7.30 45.13 -5.44
C ASP A 202 6.22 44.96 -6.51
N TYR A 203 5.45 46.03 -6.74
CA TYR A 203 4.47 46.10 -7.81
C TYR A 203 4.45 47.47 -8.48
N GLU A 204 4.06 47.52 -9.74
CA GLU A 204 3.87 48.78 -10.47
C GLU A 204 2.65 48.74 -11.39
N ILE A 205 2.14 49.93 -11.72
CA ILE A 205 1.05 50.10 -12.69
C ILE A 205 1.65 50.75 -13.94
N LYS A 206 1.61 50.04 -15.07
CA LYS A 206 2.18 50.46 -16.37
C LYS A 206 1.07 50.71 -17.38
N ASN A 207 1.24 51.72 -18.25
CA ASN A 207 0.43 52.00 -19.44
C ASN A 207 -1.05 51.59 -19.30
N LYS A 208 -1.82 52.39 -18.55
CA LYS A 208 -3.25 52.12 -18.31
C LYS A 208 -3.96 51.88 -19.64
N LYS A 209 -4.54 50.69 -19.80
CA LYS A 209 -5.35 50.37 -20.97
C LYS A 209 -6.73 50.99 -20.77
N GLU A 210 -7.19 51.82 -21.71
CA GLU A 210 -8.57 52.30 -21.70
C GLU A 210 -9.50 51.14 -22.04
N GLU A 211 -10.16 50.59 -21.02
CA GLU A 211 -11.21 49.60 -21.21
C GLU A 211 -12.58 50.26 -21.39
N LYS A 212 -13.37 49.72 -22.32
CA LYS A 212 -14.79 50.06 -22.46
C LYS A 212 -15.53 49.62 -21.18
N LYS A 213 -15.91 50.57 -20.34
CA LYS A 213 -16.64 50.30 -19.09
C LYS A 213 -18.11 50.03 -19.39
N TRP A 214 -18.62 48.90 -18.90
CA TRP A 214 -20.07 48.74 -18.74
C TRP A 214 -20.54 49.65 -17.60
N SER A 215 -21.74 50.20 -17.71
CA SER A 215 -22.26 50.98 -16.60
C SER A 215 -22.56 50.04 -15.42
N GLY A 216 -22.24 50.45 -14.20
CA GLY A 216 -22.55 49.64 -13.00
C GLY A 216 -24.06 49.38 -12.82
N VAL A 217 -24.90 50.19 -13.48
CA VAL A 217 -26.35 50.02 -13.53
C VAL A 217 -26.74 48.82 -14.38
N GLU A 218 -26.20 48.67 -15.59
CA GLU A 218 -26.51 47.55 -16.50
C GLU A 218 -26.07 46.19 -15.93
N VAL A 219 -24.92 46.15 -15.26
CA VAL A 219 -24.42 44.92 -14.61
C VAL A 219 -25.33 44.53 -13.44
N LYS A 220 -25.71 45.52 -12.63
CA LYS A 220 -26.59 45.30 -11.49
C LYS A 220 -27.99 44.85 -11.92
N GLU A 221 -28.57 45.48 -12.95
CA GLU A 221 -29.87 45.07 -13.51
C GLU A 221 -29.83 43.63 -14.04
N SER A 222 -28.74 43.24 -14.71
CA SER A 222 -28.55 41.87 -15.20
C SER A 222 -28.47 40.86 -14.03
N ALA A 223 -27.68 41.19 -13.00
CA ALA A 223 -27.52 40.36 -11.81
C ALA A 223 -28.83 40.22 -11.00
N ASP A 224 -29.57 41.32 -10.84
CA ASP A 224 -30.86 41.36 -10.13
C ASP A 224 -31.91 40.50 -10.86
N LYS A 225 -31.99 40.58 -12.20
CA LYS A 225 -32.87 39.72 -13.02
C LYS A 225 -32.53 38.22 -12.84
N LEU A 226 -31.25 37.87 -12.69
CA LEU A 226 -30.79 36.50 -12.43
C LEU A 226 -30.83 36.10 -10.95
N ARG A 227 -31.26 37.02 -10.06
CA ARG A 227 -31.24 36.86 -8.60
C ARG A 227 -29.86 36.45 -8.08
N TRP A 228 -28.82 36.91 -8.74
CA TRP A 228 -27.45 36.47 -8.57
C TRP A 228 -26.59 37.60 -7.98
N LYS A 229 -25.58 37.21 -7.23
CA LYS A 229 -24.49 38.07 -6.78
C LYS A 229 -23.20 37.24 -6.75
N PRO A 230 -22.02 37.87 -6.90
CA PRO A 230 -20.75 37.17 -6.70
C PRO A 230 -20.71 36.53 -5.32
N VAL A 231 -20.29 35.27 -5.25
CA VAL A 231 -20.13 34.52 -3.99
C VAL A 231 -18.66 34.32 -3.68
N VAL A 232 -17.84 34.12 -4.71
CA VAL A 232 -16.42 33.83 -4.55
C VAL A 232 -15.63 35.14 -4.57
N SER A 233 -15.05 35.48 -3.42
CA SER A 233 -14.16 36.64 -3.32
C SER A 233 -12.87 36.41 -4.10
N PHE A 234 -12.19 37.49 -4.52
CA PHE A 234 -10.90 37.35 -5.21
C PHE A 234 -9.83 36.64 -4.36
N GLU A 235 -9.76 36.88 -3.05
CA GLU A 235 -8.78 36.18 -2.17
C GLU A 235 -9.03 34.67 -2.11
N GLU A 236 -10.29 34.25 -2.21
CA GLU A 236 -10.66 32.84 -2.23
C GLU A 236 -10.40 32.21 -3.60
N GLY A 237 -10.94 32.81 -4.67
CA GLY A 237 -10.84 32.28 -6.03
C GLY A 237 -9.41 32.26 -6.59
N VAL A 238 -8.55 33.19 -6.17
CA VAL A 238 -7.17 33.25 -6.68
C VAL A 238 -6.29 32.11 -6.19
N LYS A 239 -6.65 31.42 -5.10
CA LYS A 239 -5.85 30.30 -4.56
C LYS A 239 -5.81 29.12 -5.53
N ASP A 240 -6.97 28.72 -6.02
CA ASP A 240 -7.09 27.62 -6.98
C ASP A 240 -6.47 28.03 -8.32
N PHE A 241 -6.64 29.30 -8.71
CA PHE A 241 -6.01 29.81 -9.91
C PHE A 241 -4.48 29.82 -9.82
N LEU A 242 -3.91 30.19 -8.66
CA LEU A 242 -2.47 30.12 -8.42
C LEU A 242 -1.95 28.69 -8.55
N GLN A 243 -2.64 27.70 -7.99
CA GLN A 243 -2.26 26.29 -8.11
C GLN A 243 -2.23 25.82 -9.57
N TYR A 244 -3.25 26.18 -10.36
CA TYR A 244 -3.29 25.91 -11.79
C TYR A 244 -2.06 26.50 -12.51
N VAL A 245 -1.71 27.76 -12.22
CA VAL A 245 -0.58 28.45 -12.84
C VAL A 245 0.77 27.88 -12.37
N PHE A 246 0.92 27.47 -11.11
CA PHE A 246 2.10 26.75 -10.62
C PHE A 246 2.35 25.48 -11.45
N GLY A 247 1.30 24.72 -11.78
CA GLY A 247 1.41 23.55 -12.63
C GLY A 247 1.94 23.87 -14.04
N ILE A 248 1.43 24.93 -14.67
CA ILE A 248 1.90 25.39 -15.98
C ILE A 248 3.37 25.79 -15.94
N VAL A 249 3.76 26.57 -14.93
CA VAL A 249 5.14 27.07 -14.80
C VAL A 249 6.13 25.94 -14.50
N ASP A 250 5.75 24.97 -13.66
CA ASP A 250 6.59 23.81 -13.39
C ASP A 250 6.81 22.97 -14.67
N GLU A 251 5.77 22.73 -15.47
CA GLU A 251 5.89 22.00 -16.73
C GLU A 251 6.75 22.78 -17.76
N GLU A 252 6.62 24.12 -17.83
CA GLU A 252 7.49 24.96 -18.65
C GLU A 252 8.97 24.83 -18.24
N LEU A 253 9.26 24.83 -16.93
CA LEU A 253 10.61 24.67 -16.39
C LEU A 253 11.18 23.27 -16.65
N ARG A 254 10.35 22.23 -16.56
CA ARG A 254 10.73 20.85 -16.91
C ARG A 254 11.04 20.72 -18.39
N ARG A 255 10.21 21.31 -19.26
CA ARG A 255 10.43 21.29 -20.71
C ARG A 255 11.71 22.03 -21.10
N LYS A 256 11.97 23.21 -20.52
CA LYS A 256 13.23 23.94 -20.73
C LYS A 256 14.44 23.12 -20.32
N ARG A 257 14.42 22.47 -19.15
CA ARG A 257 15.49 21.56 -18.73
C ARG A 257 15.69 20.40 -19.70
N ARG A 258 14.61 19.77 -20.18
CA ARG A 258 14.71 18.71 -21.21
C ARG A 258 15.32 19.20 -22.52
N GLU A 259 14.98 20.41 -22.96
CA GLU A 259 15.55 21.02 -24.17
C GLU A 259 17.02 21.42 -23.98
N GLU A 260 17.40 21.92 -22.80
CA GLU A 260 18.78 22.20 -22.40
C GLU A 260 19.62 20.93 -22.32
N ASP A 261 19.11 19.88 -21.65
CA ASP A 261 19.77 18.57 -21.57
C ASP A 261 19.98 17.98 -22.97
N ARG A 262 18.98 18.09 -23.86
CA ARG A 262 19.08 17.63 -25.24
C ARG A 262 20.08 18.45 -26.07
N LYS A 263 20.16 19.77 -25.86
CA LYS A 263 21.20 20.62 -26.48
C LYS A 263 22.59 20.25 -25.98
N LEU A 264 22.75 20.01 -24.67
CA LEU A 264 24.00 19.57 -24.06
C LEU A 264 24.42 18.20 -24.60
N GLU A 265 23.47 17.30 -24.83
CA GLU A 265 23.69 15.98 -25.42
C GLU A 265 24.16 16.07 -26.87
N ILE A 266 23.58 16.99 -27.66
CA ILE A 266 23.97 17.27 -29.04
C ILE A 266 25.36 17.91 -29.10
N GLU A 267 25.65 18.94 -28.29
CA GLU A 267 26.99 19.54 -28.20
C GLU A 267 28.04 18.53 -27.75
N THR A 268 27.69 17.63 -26.83
CA THR A 268 28.59 16.56 -26.37
C THR A 268 28.83 15.53 -27.47
N ARG A 269 27.83 15.24 -28.30
CA ARG A 269 27.96 14.39 -29.50
C ARG A 269 28.81 15.04 -30.58
N GLU A 270 28.63 16.33 -30.83
CA GLU A 270 29.42 17.10 -31.80
C GLU A 270 30.88 17.23 -31.35
N ARG A 271 31.14 17.53 -30.07
CA ARG A 271 32.49 17.49 -29.47
C ARG A 271 33.13 16.11 -29.57
N ARG A 272 32.36 15.02 -29.36
CA ARG A 272 32.83 13.64 -29.57
C ARG A 272 33.07 13.31 -31.04
N SER A 273 32.40 13.97 -31.98
CA SER A 273 32.61 13.79 -33.43
C SER A 273 33.85 14.56 -33.94
N GLN A 274 34.08 15.77 -33.43
CA GLN A 274 35.29 16.56 -33.70
C GLN A 274 36.53 15.92 -33.06
N ALA A 275 36.40 15.36 -31.85
CA ALA A 275 37.48 14.59 -31.20
C ALA A 275 37.79 13.25 -31.91
N LYS A 276 36.89 12.76 -32.78
CA LYS A 276 37.11 11.54 -33.58
C LYS A 276 37.71 11.81 -34.97
N THR A 277 37.84 13.07 -35.39
CA THR A 277 38.35 13.44 -36.73
C THR A 277 39.70 14.16 -36.69
N GLY A 278 40.33 14.32 -35.52
CA GLY A 278 41.64 14.98 -35.39
C GLY A 278 42.70 14.11 -34.75
N PHE A 279 43.30 13.18 -35.49
CA PHE A 279 44.69 12.73 -35.25
C PHE A 279 45.33 12.33 -36.58
N TYR A 280 46.23 13.18 -37.10
CA TYR A 280 47.62 12.88 -37.48
C TYR A 280 48.17 14.05 -38.33
N GLN A 281 49.06 14.85 -37.72
CA GLN A 281 50.25 15.34 -38.40
C GLN A 281 51.36 15.40 -37.34
N VAL A 282 52.29 14.46 -37.47
CA VAL A 282 53.56 14.45 -36.75
C VAL A 282 54.53 15.29 -37.58
N GLU A 283 54.98 16.41 -37.03
CA GLU A 283 56.26 17.00 -37.41
C GLU A 283 57.27 16.71 -36.30
N VAL A 284 58.40 16.17 -36.74
CA VAL A 284 59.59 15.80 -35.96
C VAL A 284 60.27 17.07 -35.48
N ILE A 285 60.71 17.12 -34.21
CA ILE A 285 61.97 17.76 -33.78
C ILE A 285 62.46 17.05 -32.51
N ASP A 286 63.77 16.85 -32.51
CA ASP A 286 64.68 16.19 -31.58
C ASP A 286 64.91 17.00 -30.27
N ASP A 287 65.65 16.37 -29.36
CA ASP A 287 66.37 16.88 -28.18
C ASP A 287 65.81 16.50 -26.79
N GLY A 288 66.67 15.80 -26.03
CA GLY A 288 66.91 16.17 -24.63
C GLY A 288 66.76 15.09 -23.57
N VAL A 289 67.90 14.45 -23.26
CA VAL A 289 68.22 13.61 -22.09
C VAL A 289 67.99 14.35 -20.76
N ASP A 290 67.44 13.71 -19.72
CA ASP A 290 68.19 13.25 -18.52
C ASP A 290 67.31 12.57 -17.43
N SER A 291 68.04 11.85 -16.58
CA SER A 291 67.79 10.74 -15.68
C SER A 291 67.11 11.04 -14.33
N LEU A 292 66.48 10.01 -13.73
CA LEU A 292 66.98 9.30 -12.53
C LEU A 292 66.01 8.22 -12.03
N LYS A 293 66.56 7.01 -11.82
CA LYS A 293 65.89 5.80 -11.34
C LYS A 293 65.74 5.78 -9.81
N LYS A 294 64.66 5.15 -9.34
CA LYS A 294 64.64 4.38 -8.09
C LYS A 294 63.65 3.21 -8.21
N GLU A 295 64.18 2.08 -8.66
CA GLU A 295 63.58 0.75 -8.55
C GLU A 295 63.95 0.10 -7.21
N GLU A 296 63.25 -0.99 -6.88
CA GLU A 296 63.37 -1.91 -5.74
C GLU A 296 62.40 -1.70 -4.57
N LYS A 297 61.12 -2.06 -4.82
CA LYS A 297 60.23 -2.71 -3.82
C LYS A 297 58.92 -3.30 -4.36
N VAL A 298 58.78 -3.48 -5.69
CA VAL A 298 57.51 -3.88 -6.31
C VAL A 298 57.42 -5.37 -6.66
N GLU A 299 58.53 -6.10 -6.69
CA GLU A 299 58.55 -7.44 -7.29
C GLU A 299 58.10 -8.61 -6.39
N VAL A 300 57.91 -8.39 -5.08
CA VAL A 300 57.49 -9.46 -4.15
C VAL A 300 55.96 -9.48 -3.94
N ILE A 301 55.27 -8.35 -4.14
CA ILE A 301 53.80 -8.25 -3.91
C ILE A 301 53.01 -8.68 -5.16
N THR A 302 53.58 -8.59 -6.36
CA THR A 302 52.93 -8.96 -7.62
C THR A 302 52.83 -10.48 -7.82
N LYS A 303 53.83 -11.25 -7.40
CA LYS A 303 53.81 -12.72 -7.59
C LYS A 303 52.85 -13.47 -6.65
N GLU A 304 52.54 -12.94 -5.46
CA GLU A 304 51.49 -13.52 -4.59
C GLU A 304 50.07 -13.10 -5.01
N ARG A 305 49.93 -11.90 -5.61
CA ARG A 305 48.65 -11.41 -6.13
C ARG A 305 48.24 -12.11 -7.42
N GLU A 306 49.20 -12.42 -8.31
CA GLU A 306 48.95 -13.19 -9.53
C GLU A 306 48.58 -14.65 -9.22
N LYS A 307 49.19 -15.29 -8.22
CA LYS A 307 48.77 -16.63 -7.76
C LYS A 307 47.39 -16.66 -7.10
N ARG A 308 46.97 -15.58 -6.42
CA ARG A 308 45.59 -15.44 -5.91
C ARG A 308 44.61 -15.21 -7.07
N GLU A 309 44.93 -14.38 -8.06
CA GLU A 309 44.04 -14.08 -9.18
C GLU A 309 43.92 -15.24 -10.20
N GLU A 310 44.94 -16.09 -10.36
CA GLU A 310 44.86 -17.31 -11.18
C GLU A 310 43.97 -18.40 -10.54
N SER A 311 43.93 -18.49 -9.22
CA SER A 311 43.02 -19.39 -8.49
C SER A 311 41.55 -19.00 -8.66
N TRP A 312 41.24 -17.71 -8.91
CA TRP A 312 39.87 -17.23 -9.17
C TRP A 312 39.49 -17.31 -10.65
N ARG A 313 40.46 -17.24 -11.59
CA ARG A 313 40.19 -17.28 -13.04
C ARG A 313 39.91 -18.68 -13.61
N ASN A 314 40.32 -19.75 -12.93
CA ASN A 314 39.98 -21.12 -13.34
C ASN A 314 38.54 -21.55 -13.00
N PHE A 315 37.71 -20.66 -12.43
CA PHE A 315 36.28 -20.90 -12.25
C PHE A 315 35.45 -20.41 -13.46
N LYS A 316 35.83 -20.84 -14.67
CA LYS A 316 34.93 -20.84 -15.83
C LYS A 316 34.03 -22.07 -15.73
N ILE A 317 32.94 -21.97 -14.99
CA ILE A 317 31.81 -22.87 -15.19
C ILE A 317 31.34 -22.65 -16.63
N LYS A 318 31.39 -23.72 -17.44
CA LYS A 318 30.85 -23.72 -18.81
C LYS A 318 29.42 -23.18 -18.79
N GLY A 319 29.15 -22.20 -19.65
CA GLY A 319 27.88 -21.46 -19.76
C GLY A 319 26.64 -22.27 -20.16
N SER A 320 26.57 -23.55 -19.81
CA SER A 320 25.38 -24.41 -19.97
C SER A 320 24.54 -24.54 -18.70
N ALA A 321 25.09 -24.22 -17.51
CA ALA A 321 24.36 -24.30 -16.25
C ALA A 321 23.47 -23.06 -15.99
N LEU A 322 23.97 -21.83 -16.26
CA LEU A 322 23.16 -20.60 -16.14
C LEU A 322 22.02 -20.55 -17.17
N ARG A 323 22.24 -21.00 -18.41
CA ARG A 323 21.19 -21.08 -19.43
C ARG A 323 20.06 -22.05 -19.07
N ARG A 324 20.35 -23.12 -18.32
CA ARG A 324 19.29 -24.04 -17.84
C ARG A 324 18.52 -23.47 -16.66
N VAL A 325 19.12 -22.60 -15.84
CA VAL A 325 18.39 -21.88 -14.80
C VAL A 325 17.51 -20.79 -15.42
N GLU A 326 17.98 -20.10 -16.46
CA GLU A 326 17.16 -19.16 -17.26
C GLU A 326 16.05 -19.87 -18.06
N GLU A 327 16.31 -21.02 -18.70
CA GLU A 327 15.29 -21.83 -19.40
C GLU A 327 14.25 -22.43 -18.43
N VAL A 328 14.65 -22.84 -17.22
CA VAL A 328 13.70 -23.34 -16.21
C VAL A 328 12.84 -22.19 -15.66
N VAL A 329 13.36 -20.95 -15.59
CA VAL A 329 12.59 -19.76 -15.23
C VAL A 329 11.63 -19.34 -16.35
N GLU A 330 11.99 -19.52 -17.63
CA GLU A 330 11.08 -19.28 -18.77
C GLU A 330 9.99 -20.35 -18.93
N ILE A 331 10.28 -21.64 -18.66
CA ILE A 331 9.29 -22.74 -18.73
C ILE A 331 8.16 -22.58 -17.69
N PHE A 332 8.39 -21.86 -16.58
CA PHE A 332 7.35 -21.53 -15.60
C PHE A 332 6.84 -20.08 -15.70
N GLY A 333 7.27 -19.34 -16.73
CA GLY A 333 6.87 -17.96 -17.03
C GLY A 333 5.82 -17.79 -18.13
N GLU A 334 5.54 -18.83 -18.93
CA GLU A 334 4.45 -18.82 -19.91
C GLU A 334 3.10 -19.11 -19.25
N ASP A 335 2.58 -18.15 -18.49
CA ASP A 335 1.13 -18.05 -18.24
C ASP A 335 0.66 -16.59 -18.10
N LYS A 336 1.32 -15.66 -18.82
CA LYS A 336 0.85 -14.27 -18.94
C LYS A 336 0.94 -13.71 -20.36
N LYS A 337 -0.28 -13.60 -20.93
CA LYS A 337 -0.79 -12.60 -21.90
C LYS A 337 -0.76 -12.94 -23.40
N LYS A 338 -1.94 -13.33 -23.89
CA LYS A 338 -2.60 -12.61 -25.00
C LYS A 338 -4.06 -12.34 -24.63
N GLU A 339 -4.32 -11.22 -23.96
CA GLU A 339 -5.65 -10.59 -24.01
C GLU A 339 -5.61 -9.56 -25.14
N GLU A 340 -5.90 -10.02 -26.35
CA GLU A 340 -6.45 -9.15 -27.39
C GLU A 340 -7.90 -8.84 -27.03
N LYS A 341 -8.22 -7.55 -26.93
CA LYS A 341 -9.59 -7.05 -26.76
C LYS A 341 -10.45 -7.49 -27.96
N PRO A 342 -11.55 -8.23 -27.78
CA PRO A 342 -12.55 -8.34 -28.82
C PRO A 342 -13.65 -7.31 -28.58
N GLU A 343 -13.92 -6.52 -29.62
CA GLU A 343 -15.15 -5.77 -29.79
C GLU A 343 -16.38 -6.69 -29.57
N LYS A 344 -17.30 -6.28 -28.69
CA LYS A 344 -18.58 -6.95 -28.52
C LYS A 344 -19.49 -6.65 -29.71
N LYS A 345 -19.51 -7.52 -30.71
CA LYS A 345 -20.72 -7.76 -31.51
C LYS A 345 -21.71 -8.58 -30.69
N ILE A 346 -22.88 -8.02 -30.48
CA ILE A 346 -24.04 -8.70 -29.88
C ILE A 346 -24.55 -9.72 -30.89
N VAL A 347 -24.35 -11.00 -30.60
CA VAL A 347 -25.20 -12.08 -31.14
C VAL A 347 -25.60 -12.94 -29.96
N ALA A 348 -26.91 -12.99 -29.72
CA ALA A 348 -27.51 -13.82 -28.69
C ALA A 348 -27.28 -15.29 -29.02
N ASP A 349 -26.60 -16.02 -28.14
CA ASP A 349 -26.63 -17.49 -28.17
C ASP A 349 -26.98 -18.05 -26.80
N LYS A 350 -28.12 -18.75 -26.77
CA LYS A 350 -28.68 -19.45 -25.62
C LYS A 350 -27.96 -20.79 -25.53
N ASN A 351 -26.96 -20.94 -24.66
CA ASN A 351 -26.66 -22.25 -24.08
C ASN A 351 -25.89 -22.15 -22.75
N ARG A 352 -26.56 -22.61 -21.68
CA ARG A 352 -25.99 -22.84 -20.34
C ARG A 352 -24.84 -23.86 -20.42
N LYS A 353 -23.61 -23.44 -20.11
CA LYS A 353 -22.57 -24.33 -19.58
C LYS A 353 -22.46 -24.10 -18.07
N LYS A 354 -22.90 -25.09 -17.29
CA LYS A 354 -22.56 -25.24 -15.86
C LYS A 354 -21.05 -25.46 -15.77
N SER A 355 -20.29 -24.46 -15.32
CA SER A 355 -18.92 -24.68 -14.84
C SER A 355 -19.00 -25.32 -13.46
N GLY A 356 -18.45 -26.53 -13.33
CA GLY A 356 -18.28 -27.16 -12.03
C GLY A 356 -17.19 -26.45 -11.24
N GLU A 357 -17.57 -25.80 -10.14
CA GLU A 357 -16.63 -25.42 -9.09
C GLU A 357 -16.08 -26.70 -8.43
N GLU A 358 -14.76 -26.91 -8.50
CA GLU A 358 -14.11 -27.90 -7.64
C GLU A 358 -14.24 -27.44 -6.18
N LYS A 359 -15.12 -28.10 -5.42
CA LYS A 359 -15.33 -27.83 -3.99
C LYS A 359 -14.01 -27.95 -3.21
N LYS A 360 -13.61 -26.88 -2.51
CA LYS A 360 -12.51 -26.90 -1.53
C LYS A 360 -12.75 -28.02 -0.51
N ILE A 361 -11.79 -28.95 -0.38
CA ILE A 361 -11.87 -30.10 0.52
C ILE A 361 -11.20 -29.73 1.84
N ASN A 362 -12.00 -29.41 2.85
CA ASN A 362 -11.60 -29.15 4.24
C ASN A 362 -11.54 -30.48 5.04
N TRP A 363 -10.77 -30.59 6.12
CA TRP A 363 -10.72 -31.74 7.05
C TRP A 363 -12.10 -32.36 7.42
N LYS A 364 -13.18 -31.57 7.51
CA LYS A 364 -14.56 -32.08 7.72
C LYS A 364 -15.05 -32.92 6.54
N THR A 365 -14.74 -32.52 5.31
CA THR A 365 -15.00 -33.34 4.11
C THR A 365 -14.09 -34.57 4.05
N TRP A 366 -12.95 -34.61 4.76
CA TRP A 366 -12.12 -35.80 4.87
C TRP A 366 -12.64 -36.79 5.93
N LEU A 367 -13.21 -36.32 7.04
CA LEU A 367 -13.97 -37.20 7.93
C LEU A 367 -15.05 -37.93 7.12
N ALA A 368 -15.82 -37.21 6.30
CA ALA A 368 -16.83 -37.78 5.39
C ALA A 368 -16.25 -38.82 4.39
N VAL A 369 -14.96 -38.74 4.09
CA VAL A 369 -14.25 -39.66 3.21
C VAL A 369 -13.76 -40.90 3.94
N VAL A 370 -13.24 -40.74 5.16
CA VAL A 370 -12.98 -41.85 6.07
C VAL A 370 -14.28 -42.61 6.31
N PHE A 371 -15.41 -41.89 6.46
CA PHE A 371 -16.75 -42.46 6.50
C PHE A 371 -17.07 -43.31 5.27
N LEU A 372 -16.93 -42.78 4.06
CA LEU A 372 -17.19 -43.53 2.81
C LEU A 372 -16.29 -44.75 2.65
N GLY A 373 -15.02 -44.65 3.06
CA GLY A 373 -14.06 -45.76 3.07
C GLY A 373 -14.40 -46.86 4.08
N LEU A 374 -15.01 -46.50 5.22
CA LEU A 374 -15.49 -47.44 6.24
C LEU A 374 -16.88 -48.03 5.91
N ILE A 375 -17.70 -47.35 5.11
CA ILE A 375 -19.04 -47.81 4.70
C ILE A 375 -18.98 -48.99 3.72
N ILE A 376 -18.02 -49.00 2.78
CA ILE A 376 -17.91 -50.04 1.74
C ILE A 376 -17.68 -51.45 2.36
N PRO A 377 -16.81 -51.63 3.36
CA PRO A 377 -16.68 -52.90 4.10
C PRO A 377 -17.89 -53.23 4.98
N CYS A 378 -18.55 -52.23 5.61
CA CYS A 378 -19.72 -52.44 6.45
C CYS A 378 -20.94 -52.96 5.65
N LEU A 379 -21.10 -52.54 4.40
CA LEU A 379 -22.15 -53.02 3.50
C LEU A 379 -22.05 -54.54 3.20
N LEU A 380 -20.85 -55.12 3.33
CA LEU A 380 -20.62 -56.56 3.13
C LEU A 380 -20.85 -57.42 4.38
N PHE A 381 -20.98 -56.82 5.58
CA PHE A 381 -20.98 -57.54 6.86
C PHE A 381 -22.08 -57.13 7.87
N GLY A 382 -22.97 -56.18 7.51
CA GLY A 382 -24.20 -55.88 8.28
C GLY A 382 -24.70 -54.45 8.11
N SER A 383 -25.99 -54.29 7.77
CA SER A 383 -26.65 -53.00 7.47
C SER A 383 -26.60 -51.96 8.60
N TRP A 384 -26.52 -52.40 9.86
CA TRP A 384 -26.60 -51.51 11.03
C TRP A 384 -25.33 -50.67 11.22
N TRP A 385 -24.14 -51.18 10.89
CA TRP A 385 -22.89 -50.43 11.03
C TRP A 385 -22.76 -49.30 10.00
N SER A 386 -23.14 -49.58 8.75
CA SER A 386 -23.24 -48.58 7.69
C SER A 386 -24.23 -47.47 8.07
N PHE A 387 -25.33 -47.83 8.74
CA PHE A 387 -26.32 -46.87 9.22
C PHE A 387 -25.79 -45.95 10.32
N ARG A 388 -24.98 -46.46 11.26
CA ARG A 388 -24.34 -45.63 12.30
C ARG A 388 -23.28 -44.71 11.73
N LEU A 389 -22.45 -45.21 10.82
CA LEU A 389 -21.48 -44.40 10.10
C LEU A 389 -22.18 -43.28 9.28
N TYR A 390 -23.28 -43.61 8.59
CA TYR A 390 -24.09 -42.63 7.89
C TYR A 390 -24.67 -41.56 8.83
N LYS A 391 -25.24 -41.96 9.98
CA LYS A 391 -25.75 -41.01 10.99
C LYS A 391 -24.67 -40.05 11.45
N THR A 392 -23.48 -40.57 11.76
CA THR A 392 -22.37 -39.76 12.25
C THR A 392 -21.88 -38.77 11.17
N ALA A 393 -21.81 -39.19 9.91
CA ALA A 393 -21.49 -38.29 8.79
C ALA A 393 -22.56 -37.21 8.60
N LYS A 394 -23.84 -37.55 8.75
CA LYS A 394 -24.94 -36.59 8.70
C LYS A 394 -24.85 -35.57 9.83
N SER A 395 -24.57 -36.01 11.06
CA SER A 395 -24.39 -35.13 12.22
C SER A 395 -23.26 -34.12 12.00
N LEU A 396 -22.12 -34.52 11.43
CA LEU A 396 -21.02 -33.60 11.10
C LEU A 396 -21.41 -32.51 10.07
N LEU A 397 -22.20 -32.85 9.06
CA LEU A 397 -22.71 -31.85 8.10
C LEU A 397 -23.67 -30.86 8.77
N VAL A 398 -24.46 -31.34 9.73
CA VAL A 398 -25.35 -30.48 10.53
C VAL A 398 -24.53 -29.56 11.43
N VAL A 399 -23.48 -30.06 12.09
CA VAL A 399 -22.56 -29.26 12.91
C VAL A 399 -21.96 -28.11 12.10
N GLU A 400 -21.50 -28.35 10.87
CA GLU A 400 -20.96 -27.29 10.01
C GLU A 400 -21.99 -26.17 9.74
N THR A 401 -23.25 -26.54 9.55
CA THR A 401 -24.34 -25.59 9.32
C THR A 401 -24.64 -24.80 10.60
N LEU A 402 -24.72 -25.47 11.74
CA LEU A 402 -24.98 -24.84 13.04
C LEU A 402 -23.85 -23.89 13.45
N VAL A 403 -22.60 -24.24 13.17
CA VAL A 403 -21.43 -23.36 13.39
C VAL A 403 -21.53 -22.08 12.54
N LYS A 404 -21.93 -22.19 11.27
CA LYS A 404 -22.14 -21.01 10.42
C LYS A 404 -23.29 -20.11 10.90
N GLU A 405 -24.28 -20.71 11.56
CA GLU A 405 -25.41 -20.00 12.16
C GLU A 405 -25.14 -19.53 13.61
N SER A 406 -23.92 -19.70 14.13
CA SER A 406 -23.53 -19.37 15.53
C SER A 406 -24.36 -20.13 16.59
N LYS A 407 -24.91 -21.30 16.24
CA LYS A 407 -25.70 -22.16 17.13
C LYS A 407 -24.81 -23.17 17.84
N TRP A 408 -23.90 -22.67 18.67
CA TRP A 408 -22.82 -23.49 19.27
C TRP A 408 -23.31 -24.57 20.22
N VAL A 409 -24.39 -24.30 20.97
CA VAL A 409 -24.95 -25.28 21.91
C VAL A 409 -25.54 -26.46 21.16
N GLU A 410 -26.31 -26.20 20.09
CA GLU A 410 -26.85 -27.22 19.21
C GLU A 410 -25.74 -27.96 18.47
N ALA A 411 -24.72 -27.25 18.00
CA ALA A 411 -23.55 -27.86 17.37
C ALA A 411 -22.86 -28.84 18.31
N GLY A 412 -22.59 -28.44 19.56
CA GLY A 412 -21.99 -29.31 20.57
C GLY A 412 -22.84 -30.56 20.86
N LYS A 413 -24.16 -30.40 21.01
CA LYS A 413 -25.09 -31.53 21.18
C LYS A 413 -25.05 -32.50 19.99
N GLU A 414 -24.90 -31.97 18.77
CA GLU A 414 -24.85 -32.80 17.57
C GLU A 414 -23.50 -33.54 17.44
N VAL A 415 -22.39 -32.95 17.88
CA VAL A 415 -21.10 -33.64 18.02
C VAL A 415 -21.18 -34.73 19.09
N ASP A 416 -21.82 -34.49 20.23
CA ASP A 416 -22.00 -35.50 21.28
C ASP A 416 -22.78 -36.72 20.79
N LYS A 417 -23.88 -36.50 20.04
CA LYS A 417 -24.62 -37.61 19.40
C LYS A 417 -23.74 -38.39 18.42
N ALA A 418 -22.91 -37.70 17.65
CA ALA A 418 -21.98 -38.34 16.72
C ALA A 418 -20.95 -39.20 17.46
N LEU A 419 -20.39 -38.71 18.57
CA LEU A 419 -19.48 -39.47 19.43
C LEU A 419 -20.16 -40.70 20.03
N GLU A 420 -21.39 -40.58 20.53
CA GLU A 420 -22.15 -41.72 21.06
C GLU A 420 -22.37 -42.82 20.02
N GLU A 421 -22.69 -42.46 18.76
CA GLU A 421 -22.87 -43.47 17.70
C GLU A 421 -21.58 -44.20 17.36
N VAL A 422 -20.43 -43.54 17.49
CA VAL A 422 -19.10 -44.10 17.26
C VAL A 422 -18.64 -44.98 18.42
N ASP A 423 -18.93 -44.59 19.66
CA ASP A 423 -18.60 -45.38 20.85
C ASP A 423 -19.36 -46.71 20.91
N LYS A 424 -20.52 -46.80 20.26
CA LYS A 424 -21.28 -48.06 20.15
C LYS A 424 -20.72 -49.01 19.08
N LEU A 425 -19.65 -48.66 18.35
CA LEU A 425 -18.98 -49.56 17.39
C LEU A 425 -18.05 -50.53 18.16
N ASP A 426 -18.17 -51.84 17.92
CA ASP A 426 -17.40 -52.88 18.61
C ASP A 426 -15.95 -52.99 18.09
N PHE A 427 -14.98 -52.69 18.95
CA PHE A 427 -13.55 -52.59 18.64
C PHE A 427 -12.78 -53.93 18.65
N ASN A 428 -13.40 -55.04 19.06
CA ASN A 428 -12.69 -56.31 19.30
C ASN A 428 -13.08 -57.45 18.36
N ARG A 429 -13.77 -57.14 17.26
CA ARG A 429 -14.21 -58.17 16.30
C ARG A 429 -13.04 -58.70 15.47
N LYS A 430 -12.79 -60.02 15.52
CA LYS A 430 -11.78 -60.70 14.69
C LYS A 430 -11.95 -60.35 13.19
N GLY A 431 -10.86 -60.00 12.51
CA GLY A 431 -10.83 -59.64 11.09
C GLY A 431 -10.96 -58.14 10.76
N TRP A 432 -11.12 -57.28 11.78
CA TRP A 432 -11.29 -55.83 11.63
C TRP A 432 -10.07 -54.99 12.03
N GLU A 433 -8.96 -55.65 12.35
CA GLU A 433 -7.70 -55.02 12.78
C GLU A 433 -7.22 -53.91 11.83
N LYS A 434 -7.46 -54.07 10.52
CA LYS A 434 -7.12 -53.08 9.48
C LYS A 434 -7.96 -51.79 9.50
N TYR A 435 -9.11 -51.78 10.17
CA TYR A 435 -10.02 -50.63 10.27
C TYR A 435 -9.98 -49.93 11.63
N HIS A 436 -9.33 -50.51 12.64
CA HIS A 436 -9.18 -49.92 13.97
C HIS A 436 -8.56 -48.52 13.90
N LEU A 437 -7.60 -48.31 13.00
CA LEU A 437 -7.00 -47.00 12.80
C LEU A 437 -8.00 -45.98 12.25
N GLY A 438 -8.87 -46.38 11.31
CA GLY A 438 -9.91 -45.50 10.75
C GLY A 438 -10.94 -45.05 11.79
N ILE A 439 -11.37 -45.97 12.66
CA ILE A 439 -12.31 -45.64 13.75
C ILE A 439 -11.63 -44.76 14.81
N LYS A 440 -10.36 -45.04 15.17
CA LYS A 440 -9.58 -44.17 16.07
C LYS A 440 -9.38 -42.77 15.50
N LEU A 441 -9.09 -42.64 14.21
CA LEU A 441 -9.00 -41.34 13.52
C LEU A 441 -10.32 -40.58 13.57
N LEU A 442 -11.43 -41.29 13.37
CA LEU A 442 -12.77 -40.71 13.41
C LEU A 442 -13.15 -40.24 14.81
N LYS A 443 -12.89 -41.04 15.86
CA LYS A 443 -13.12 -40.65 17.25
C LYS A 443 -12.29 -39.42 17.66
N SER A 444 -11.00 -39.39 17.34
CA SER A 444 -10.17 -38.19 17.62
C SER A 444 -10.61 -36.98 16.80
N GLY A 445 -11.07 -37.16 15.56
CA GLY A 445 -11.63 -36.07 14.77
C GLY A 445 -12.90 -35.48 15.41
N LEU A 446 -13.79 -36.33 15.94
CA LEU A 446 -14.98 -35.86 16.65
C LEU A 446 -14.67 -35.21 18.00
N ASN A 447 -13.71 -35.75 18.77
CA ASN A 447 -13.23 -35.10 19.99
C ASN A 447 -12.65 -33.71 19.69
N LEU A 448 -11.85 -33.60 18.63
CA LEU A 448 -11.31 -32.33 18.18
C LEU A 448 -12.44 -31.35 17.81
N GLU A 449 -13.42 -31.78 17.02
CA GLU A 449 -14.57 -30.92 16.67
C GLU A 449 -15.34 -30.45 17.91
N LYS A 450 -15.52 -31.32 18.91
CA LYS A 450 -16.17 -30.97 20.18
C LYS A 450 -15.43 -29.85 20.90
N GLU A 451 -14.11 -29.98 21.02
CA GLU A 451 -13.29 -28.96 21.66
C GLU A 451 -13.23 -27.65 20.84
N LEU A 452 -13.19 -27.73 19.50
CA LEU A 452 -13.24 -26.54 18.65
C LEU A 452 -14.57 -25.79 18.77
N VAL A 453 -15.71 -26.49 18.84
CA VAL A 453 -17.02 -25.88 19.09
C VAL A 453 -17.06 -25.23 20.48
N PHE A 454 -16.46 -25.87 21.48
CA PHE A 454 -16.35 -25.30 22.83
C PHE A 454 -15.49 -24.03 22.83
N LEU A 455 -14.32 -24.04 22.18
CA LEU A 455 -13.44 -22.88 22.05
C LEU A 455 -14.13 -21.72 21.33
N ALA A 456 -14.79 -22.01 20.20
CA ALA A 456 -15.50 -21.00 19.42
C ALA A 456 -16.60 -20.33 20.26
N ARG A 457 -17.38 -21.13 21.00
CA ARG A 457 -18.41 -20.62 21.91
C ARG A 457 -17.82 -19.73 23.01
N ASN A 458 -16.81 -20.20 23.75
CA ASN A 458 -16.24 -19.41 24.84
C ASN A 458 -15.53 -18.16 24.30
N GLY A 459 -14.92 -18.24 23.12
CA GLY A 459 -14.36 -17.11 22.39
C GLY A 459 -15.42 -16.05 22.06
N GLU A 460 -16.57 -16.44 21.51
CA GLU A 460 -17.70 -15.53 21.26
C GLU A 460 -18.20 -14.90 22.58
N GLU A 461 -18.35 -15.67 23.65
CA GLU A 461 -18.76 -15.13 24.96
C GLU A 461 -17.76 -14.09 25.51
N MET A 462 -16.46 -14.33 25.33
CA MET A 462 -15.39 -13.39 25.69
C MET A 462 -15.42 -12.14 24.80
N MET A 463 -15.56 -12.29 23.49
CA MET A 463 -15.68 -11.16 22.55
C MET A 463 -16.88 -10.27 22.87
N LEU A 464 -18.05 -10.87 23.11
CA LEU A 464 -19.24 -10.15 23.57
C LEU A 464 -18.99 -9.43 24.90
N SER A 465 -18.21 -10.03 25.81
CA SER A 465 -17.87 -9.40 27.08
C SER A 465 -16.90 -8.22 26.94
N ILE A 466 -15.90 -8.33 26.07
CA ILE A 466 -14.97 -7.22 25.74
C ILE A 466 -15.78 -6.01 25.28
N PHE A 467 -16.79 -6.21 24.44
CA PHE A 467 -17.63 -5.11 23.96
C PHE A 467 -18.78 -4.71 24.89
N GLY A 468 -18.82 -5.24 26.13
CA GLY A 468 -19.82 -4.90 27.14
C GLY A 468 -21.23 -5.41 26.83
N LYS A 469 -21.38 -6.39 25.91
CA LYS A 469 -22.67 -6.99 25.54
C LYS A 469 -23.05 -8.18 26.43
N LYS A 470 -22.10 -8.77 27.16
CA LYS A 470 -22.31 -9.92 28.03
C LYS A 470 -21.39 -9.88 29.25
N ASP A 471 -21.91 -10.22 30.42
CA ASP A 471 -21.09 -10.40 31.62
C ASP A 471 -20.63 -11.86 31.72
N ILE A 472 -19.33 -12.06 31.99
CA ILE A 472 -18.73 -13.37 32.21
C ILE A 472 -17.80 -13.33 33.43
N ASP A 473 -17.58 -14.49 34.03
CA ASP A 473 -16.43 -14.66 34.93
C ASP A 473 -15.17 -14.88 34.07
N TRP A 474 -14.34 -13.84 34.00
CA TRP A 474 -13.13 -13.82 33.18
C TRP A 474 -12.12 -14.86 33.62
N LEU A 475 -11.91 -15.04 34.93
CA LEU A 475 -10.92 -15.99 35.44
C LEU A 475 -11.33 -17.43 35.12
N ILE A 476 -12.60 -17.76 35.30
CA ILE A 476 -13.14 -19.08 34.95
C ILE A 476 -13.09 -19.29 33.43
N SER A 477 -13.42 -18.28 32.63
CA SER A 477 -13.42 -18.37 31.17
C SER A 477 -12.01 -18.57 30.60
N LEU A 478 -11.02 -17.82 31.11
CA LEU A 478 -9.61 -17.96 30.70
C LEU A 478 -9.06 -19.34 31.09
N ASP A 479 -9.34 -19.84 32.29
CA ASP A 479 -8.94 -21.19 32.73
C ASP A 479 -9.57 -22.30 31.85
N LYS A 480 -10.86 -22.15 31.49
CA LYS A 480 -11.53 -23.06 30.55
C LYS A 480 -10.89 -23.05 29.17
N MET A 481 -10.55 -21.87 28.66
CA MET A 481 -9.89 -21.71 27.36
C MET A 481 -8.52 -22.36 27.36
N GLU A 482 -7.67 -22.07 28.35
CA GLU A 482 -6.34 -22.67 28.50
C GLU A 482 -6.41 -24.20 28.52
N LYS A 483 -7.29 -24.78 29.35
CA LYS A 483 -7.51 -26.24 29.40
C LYS A 483 -7.99 -26.81 28.07
N SER A 484 -8.85 -26.10 27.36
CA SER A 484 -9.37 -26.57 26.07
C SER A 484 -8.31 -26.47 24.96
N PHE A 485 -7.48 -25.42 24.93
CA PHE A 485 -6.35 -25.33 24.00
C PHE A 485 -5.37 -26.50 24.19
N ASN A 486 -5.01 -26.83 25.43
CA ASN A 486 -4.17 -28.00 25.74
C ASN A 486 -4.78 -29.32 25.23
N ARG A 487 -6.11 -29.48 25.35
CA ARG A 487 -6.81 -30.66 24.82
C ARG A 487 -6.82 -30.69 23.30
N VAL A 488 -7.05 -29.55 22.65
CA VAL A 488 -7.00 -29.43 21.19
C VAL A 488 -5.61 -29.76 20.67
N GLU A 489 -4.55 -29.22 21.29
CA GLU A 489 -3.18 -29.50 20.87
C GLU A 489 -2.86 -31.00 20.98
N GLY A 490 -3.28 -31.63 22.07
CA GLY A 490 -3.17 -33.07 22.28
C GLY A 490 -3.90 -33.90 21.21
N GLU A 491 -5.16 -33.57 20.92
CA GLU A 491 -5.95 -34.29 19.90
C GLU A 491 -5.39 -34.07 18.48
N VAL A 492 -4.94 -32.86 18.14
CA VAL A 492 -4.28 -32.60 16.86
C VAL A 492 -2.98 -33.39 16.75
N GLY A 493 -2.14 -33.40 17.80
CA GLY A 493 -0.91 -34.20 17.82
C GLY A 493 -1.16 -35.70 17.66
N LEU A 494 -2.21 -36.23 18.31
CA LEU A 494 -2.63 -37.63 18.14
C LEU A 494 -3.11 -37.93 16.72
N LEU A 495 -3.87 -37.02 16.10
CA LEU A 495 -4.31 -37.14 14.72
C LEU A 495 -3.11 -37.13 13.76
N GLU A 496 -2.17 -36.19 13.92
CA GLU A 496 -0.96 -36.13 13.11
C GLU A 496 -0.13 -37.41 13.21
N ALA A 497 0.08 -37.93 14.42
CA ALA A 497 0.83 -39.17 14.64
C ALA A 497 0.16 -40.38 13.95
N ARG A 498 -1.17 -40.50 14.07
CA ARG A 498 -1.95 -41.58 13.44
C ARG A 498 -1.97 -41.47 11.92
N LEU A 499 -2.02 -40.25 11.37
CA LEU A 499 -1.97 -39.99 9.94
C LEU A 499 -0.58 -40.25 9.34
N LYS A 500 0.49 -40.03 10.09
CA LYS A 500 1.86 -40.42 9.67
C LYS A 500 2.08 -41.93 9.75
N GLY A 501 1.46 -42.61 10.72
CA GLY A 501 1.74 -44.00 11.08
C GLY A 501 1.09 -45.11 10.25
N GLY A 502 0.25 -44.84 9.24
CA GLY A 502 -0.26 -45.93 8.40
C GLY A 502 -1.59 -45.70 7.68
N VAL A 503 -1.62 -44.82 6.67
CA VAL A 503 -2.82 -44.58 5.85
C VAL A 503 -2.85 -45.46 4.58
N VAL A 504 -2.09 -46.56 4.61
CA VAL A 504 -1.93 -47.50 3.48
C VAL A 504 -3.26 -48.16 3.10
N TRP A 505 -4.17 -48.32 4.06
CA TRP A 505 -5.52 -48.87 3.90
C TRP A 505 -6.46 -47.95 3.09
N LEU A 506 -6.15 -46.65 2.94
CA LEU A 506 -6.92 -45.76 2.07
C LEU A 506 -6.53 -45.96 0.60
N PRO A 507 -7.50 -45.98 -0.33
CA PRO A 507 -7.19 -46.10 -1.76
C PRO A 507 -6.29 -44.94 -2.23
N PRO A 508 -5.38 -45.15 -3.22
CA PRO A 508 -4.39 -44.16 -3.64
C PRO A 508 -4.94 -42.77 -3.98
N ARG A 509 -6.15 -42.71 -4.57
CA ARG A 509 -6.85 -41.44 -4.89
C ARG A 509 -7.13 -40.56 -3.67
N TRP A 510 -7.14 -41.14 -2.46
CA TRP A 510 -7.41 -40.43 -1.20
C TRP A 510 -6.15 -40.03 -0.44
N ARG A 511 -4.97 -40.60 -0.77
CA ARG A 511 -3.69 -40.27 -0.12
C ARG A 511 -3.29 -38.81 -0.32
N ASN A 512 -3.55 -38.26 -1.52
CA ASN A 512 -3.33 -36.83 -1.79
C ASN A 512 -4.23 -35.92 -0.94
N LYS A 513 -5.43 -36.39 -0.55
CA LYS A 513 -6.33 -35.65 0.35
C LYS A 513 -5.85 -35.69 1.80
N VAL A 514 -5.26 -36.81 2.23
CA VAL A 514 -4.65 -36.94 3.56
C VAL A 514 -3.53 -35.93 3.76
N LYS A 515 -2.69 -35.72 2.74
CA LYS A 515 -1.63 -34.70 2.79
C LYS A 515 -2.21 -33.30 3.04
N LYS A 516 -3.24 -32.90 2.29
CA LYS A 516 -3.93 -31.61 2.47
C LYS A 516 -4.48 -31.45 3.90
N VAL A 517 -5.11 -32.49 4.44
CA VAL A 517 -5.65 -32.48 5.82
C VAL A 517 -4.55 -32.39 6.85
N THR A 518 -3.44 -33.10 6.65
CA THR A 518 -2.28 -33.01 7.54
C THR A 518 -1.72 -31.59 7.55
N ASP A 519 -1.71 -30.92 6.40
CA ASP A 519 -1.26 -29.54 6.29
C ASP A 519 -2.26 -28.55 6.93
N GLU A 520 -3.57 -28.78 6.82
CA GLU A 520 -4.60 -28.02 7.56
C GLU A 520 -4.47 -28.21 9.08
N LEU A 521 -4.31 -29.45 9.55
CA LEU A 521 -4.12 -29.75 10.97
C LEU A 521 -2.88 -29.06 11.55
N LYS A 522 -1.77 -29.02 10.80
CA LYS A 522 -0.59 -28.25 11.20
C LYS A 522 -0.88 -26.76 11.34
N LYS A 523 -1.65 -26.19 10.41
CA LYS A 523 -2.05 -24.78 10.49
C LYS A 523 -2.90 -24.51 11.73
N THR A 524 -3.92 -25.34 11.97
CA THR A 524 -4.76 -25.25 13.17
C THR A 524 -3.93 -25.42 14.44
N ARG A 525 -3.02 -26.41 14.49
CA ARG A 525 -2.12 -26.60 15.63
C ARG A 525 -1.29 -25.37 15.91
N ASN A 526 -0.70 -24.77 14.88
CA ASN A 526 0.11 -23.56 15.03
C ASN A 526 -0.73 -22.39 15.57
N LEU A 527 -1.93 -22.18 15.03
CA LEU A 527 -2.86 -21.16 15.53
C LEU A 527 -3.21 -21.40 17.00
N ILE A 528 -3.57 -22.62 17.35
CA ILE A 528 -3.92 -23.02 18.72
C ILE A 528 -2.76 -22.82 19.68
N SER A 529 -1.55 -23.25 19.31
CA SER A 529 -0.35 -23.06 20.14
C SER A 529 -0.03 -21.57 20.38
N LYS A 530 -0.29 -20.71 19.39
CA LYS A 530 -0.15 -19.26 19.54
C LYS A 530 -1.19 -18.67 20.48
N LEU A 531 -2.46 -19.10 20.37
CA LEU A 531 -3.53 -18.70 21.28
C LEU A 531 -3.27 -19.21 22.70
N GLU A 532 -2.84 -20.44 22.86
CA GLU A 532 -2.46 -21.05 24.14
C GLU A 532 -1.39 -20.23 24.86
N GLY A 533 -0.36 -19.77 24.15
CA GLY A 533 0.68 -18.91 24.72
C GLY A 533 0.19 -17.50 25.09
N PHE A 534 -0.85 -16.99 24.41
CA PHE A 534 -1.39 -15.64 24.63
C PHE A 534 -2.48 -15.57 25.71
N ILE A 535 -3.32 -16.59 25.83
CA ILE A 535 -4.47 -16.60 26.77
C ILE A 535 -4.06 -16.32 28.22
N PRO A 536 -2.94 -16.87 28.74
CA PRO A 536 -2.49 -16.57 30.11
C PRO A 536 -2.14 -15.11 30.38
N ILE A 537 -1.97 -14.27 29.35
CA ILE A 537 -1.72 -12.82 29.51
C ILE A 537 -2.88 -11.95 29.04
N LEU A 538 -3.88 -12.53 28.39
CA LEU A 538 -5.06 -11.80 27.91
C LEU A 538 -5.80 -11.09 29.06
N GLY A 539 -5.91 -11.74 30.23
CA GLY A 539 -6.56 -11.14 31.40
C GLY A 539 -5.86 -9.86 31.89
N ASP A 540 -4.53 -9.84 31.89
CA ASP A 540 -3.76 -8.65 32.24
C ASP A 540 -3.91 -7.54 31.19
N PHE A 541 -3.98 -7.93 29.91
CA PHE A 541 -4.21 -7.00 28.81
C PHE A 541 -5.53 -6.26 28.95
N LEU A 542 -6.59 -6.99 29.31
CA LEU A 542 -7.95 -6.48 29.43
C LEU A 542 -8.25 -5.86 30.82
N GLY A 543 -7.30 -5.83 31.74
CA GLY A 543 -7.50 -5.27 33.08
C GLY A 543 -8.51 -6.04 33.93
N VAL A 544 -8.52 -7.37 33.83
CA VAL A 544 -9.43 -8.27 34.61
C VAL A 544 -9.20 -8.15 36.12
N ASP A 545 -8.03 -7.66 36.55
CA ASP A 545 -7.71 -7.34 37.94
C ASP A 545 -8.40 -6.06 38.47
N GLY A 546 -9.27 -5.45 37.65
CA GLY A 546 -10.01 -4.23 37.94
C GLY A 546 -9.22 -2.93 37.75
N LYS A 547 -7.95 -3.02 37.37
CA LYS A 547 -7.14 -1.85 37.04
C LYS A 547 -7.36 -1.48 35.58
N ARG A 548 -7.47 -0.17 35.34
CA ARG A 548 -7.46 0.38 33.98
C ARG A 548 -6.11 0.10 33.30
N ARG A 549 -6.17 -0.29 32.03
CA ARG A 549 -5.03 -0.47 31.14
C ARG A 549 -5.19 0.42 29.92
N ASP A 550 -4.23 1.30 29.66
CA ASP A 550 -4.23 2.21 28.52
C ASP A 550 -3.08 1.83 27.57
N TYR A 551 -3.38 1.52 26.32
CA TYR A 551 -2.37 1.22 25.28
C TYR A 551 -2.35 2.32 24.22
N LEU A 552 -1.15 2.80 23.91
CA LEU A 552 -0.92 3.70 22.79
C LEU A 552 -0.90 2.89 21.50
N VAL A 553 -1.89 3.06 20.64
CA VAL A 553 -1.96 2.43 19.32
C VAL A 553 -1.39 3.40 18.28
N LEU A 554 -0.42 2.97 17.48
CA LEU A 554 0.15 3.77 16.39
C LEU A 554 -0.46 3.30 15.08
N PHE A 555 -0.94 4.24 14.26
CA PHE A 555 -1.40 3.95 12.91
C PHE A 555 -0.31 4.40 11.93
N GLN A 556 0.40 3.43 11.38
CA GLN A 556 1.60 3.62 10.57
C GLN A 556 1.27 3.50 9.09
N ASN A 557 1.76 4.43 8.27
CA ASN A 557 1.65 4.40 6.82
C ASN A 557 2.95 3.86 6.22
N GLU A 558 2.95 2.61 5.79
CA GLU A 558 4.07 1.93 5.16
C GLU A 558 4.44 2.48 3.77
N MET A 559 3.58 3.29 3.14
CA MET A 559 3.94 4.00 1.90
C MET A 559 5.04 5.05 2.12
N GLU A 560 5.19 5.51 3.36
CA GLU A 560 6.33 6.31 3.80
C GLU A 560 7.06 5.52 4.90
N LEU A 561 7.87 4.54 4.47
CA LEU A 561 8.39 3.51 5.36
C LEU A 561 9.31 4.07 6.46
N ARG A 562 9.13 3.58 7.69
CA ARG A 562 10.03 3.79 8.85
C ARG A 562 10.39 2.43 9.45
N ALA A 563 11.36 2.44 10.36
CA ALA A 563 12.00 1.22 10.87
C ALA A 563 11.00 0.16 11.39
N THR A 564 9.92 0.60 12.03
CA THR A 564 8.95 -0.30 12.67
C THR A 564 7.60 -0.38 11.97
N GLY A 565 7.46 0.05 10.71
CA GLY A 565 6.20 -0.15 9.97
C GLY A 565 5.77 0.98 9.05
N GLY A 566 6.20 2.22 9.31
CA GLY A 566 5.76 3.36 8.52
C GLY A 566 5.74 4.67 9.29
N PHE A 567 5.46 5.75 8.58
CA PHE A 567 5.24 7.07 9.18
C PHE A 567 4.00 7.05 10.08
N ILE A 568 4.10 7.57 11.30
CA ILE A 568 2.98 7.58 12.25
C ILE A 568 2.11 8.81 11.94
N GLY A 569 1.04 8.63 11.17
CA GLY A 569 0.13 9.73 10.82
C GLY A 569 -0.93 10.02 11.89
N SER A 570 -1.29 9.02 12.67
CA SER A 570 -2.25 9.15 13.76
C SER A 570 -1.94 8.16 14.88
N TYR A 571 -2.50 8.40 16.06
CA TYR A 571 -2.41 7.51 17.20
C TYR A 571 -3.77 7.32 17.86
N GLY A 572 -3.90 6.24 18.64
CA GLY A 572 -5.06 5.94 19.45
C GLY A 572 -4.68 5.68 20.90
N VAL A 573 -5.58 5.95 21.84
CA VAL A 573 -5.50 5.39 23.20
C VAL A 573 -6.63 4.39 23.37
N LEU A 574 -6.24 3.12 23.51
CA LEU A 574 -7.13 1.99 23.69
C LEU A 574 -7.17 1.61 25.17
N SER A 575 -8.32 1.79 25.82
CA SER A 575 -8.47 1.57 27.26
C SER A 575 -9.32 0.35 27.59
N PHE A 576 -8.84 -0.49 28.51
CA PHE A 576 -9.59 -1.61 29.06
C PHE A 576 -9.69 -1.54 30.59
N GLN A 577 -10.78 -2.07 31.14
CA GLN A 577 -10.95 -2.29 32.58
C GLN A 577 -12.01 -3.37 32.80
N ASP A 578 -11.83 -4.21 33.83
CA ASP A 578 -12.76 -5.29 34.19
C ASP A 578 -13.07 -6.24 33.03
N GLY A 579 -12.08 -6.44 32.14
CA GLY A 579 -12.24 -7.26 30.94
C GLY A 579 -13.00 -6.59 29.79
N ARG A 580 -13.34 -5.30 29.89
CA ARG A 580 -14.15 -4.56 28.91
C ARG A 580 -13.36 -3.46 28.23
N LEU A 581 -13.65 -3.25 26.95
CA LEU A 581 -13.23 -2.08 26.20
C LEU A 581 -14.00 -0.86 26.70
N LEU A 582 -13.29 0.12 27.25
CA LEU A 582 -13.87 1.38 27.71
C LEU A 582 -14.03 2.36 26.56
N ASN A 583 -12.94 2.62 25.83
CA ASN A 583 -12.92 3.52 24.69
C ASN A 583 -11.71 3.27 23.78
N LEU A 584 -11.83 3.77 22.55
CA LEU A 584 -10.73 3.98 21.63
C LEU A 584 -10.77 5.45 21.20
N GLU A 585 -9.83 6.25 21.68
CA GLU A 585 -9.69 7.65 21.33
C GLU A 585 -8.64 7.78 20.22
N VAL A 586 -9.02 8.14 18.99
CA VAL A 586 -8.09 8.30 17.86
C VAL A 586 -7.87 9.78 17.53
N LYS A 587 -6.62 10.17 17.34
CA LYS A 587 -6.17 11.55 17.10
C LYS A 587 -5.05 11.62 16.07
N ASP A 588 -4.96 12.76 15.40
CA ASP A 588 -3.83 13.12 14.52
C ASP A 588 -2.55 13.32 15.35
N ILE A 589 -1.42 12.86 14.82
CA ILE A 589 -0.10 13.01 15.43
C ILE A 589 0.34 14.47 15.55
N TYR A 590 0.04 15.32 14.55
CA TYR A 590 0.48 16.70 14.49
C TYR A 590 -0.17 17.56 15.60
N GLY A 591 -1.35 17.14 16.06
CA GLY A 591 -2.05 17.79 17.17
C GLY A 591 -1.26 17.74 18.49
N ILE A 592 -0.48 16.67 18.72
CA ILE A 592 0.34 16.51 19.93
C ILE A 592 1.80 16.89 19.73
N ASP A 593 2.37 16.69 18.54
CA ASP A 593 3.75 17.10 18.23
C ASP A 593 3.97 18.60 18.53
N GLY A 594 2.96 19.44 18.23
CA GLY A 594 2.98 20.87 18.54
C GLY A 594 2.98 21.22 20.03
N GLN A 595 2.63 20.27 20.91
CA GLN A 595 2.58 20.44 22.36
C GLN A 595 3.90 20.08 23.06
N LEU A 596 4.89 19.54 22.33
CA LEU A 596 6.19 19.20 22.88
C LEU A 596 6.89 20.45 23.45
N LYS A 597 7.08 20.46 24.77
CA LYS A 597 7.84 21.52 25.46
C LYS A 597 9.34 21.24 25.38
N GLY A 598 10.08 22.12 24.72
CA GLY A 598 11.54 22.03 24.57
C GLY A 598 11.97 21.41 23.23
N TYR A 599 13.28 21.21 23.09
CA TYR A 599 13.90 20.71 21.86
C TYR A 599 14.53 19.34 22.13
N VAL A 600 14.22 18.39 21.25
CA VAL A 600 14.86 17.08 21.20
C VAL A 600 15.55 16.99 19.85
N GLU A 601 16.84 16.69 19.85
CA GLU A 601 17.62 16.58 18.62
C GLU A 601 17.20 15.32 17.86
N ALA A 602 16.90 15.48 16.56
CA ALA A 602 16.61 14.36 15.68
C ALA A 602 17.85 13.47 15.48
N PRO A 603 17.67 12.16 15.20
CA PRO A 603 18.77 11.32 14.76
C PRO A 603 19.57 11.98 13.64
N ARG A 604 20.89 11.89 13.70
CA ARG A 604 21.80 12.61 12.78
C ARG A 604 21.40 12.41 11.32
N GLU A 605 21.10 11.17 10.94
CA GLU A 605 20.72 10.80 9.58
C GLU A 605 19.43 11.48 9.11
N MET A 606 18.44 11.59 10.01
CA MET A 606 17.19 12.31 9.74
C MET A 606 17.45 13.79 9.50
N ARG A 607 18.27 14.41 10.35
CA ARG A 607 18.66 15.81 10.21
C ARG A 607 19.42 16.08 8.92
N GLU A 608 20.39 15.24 8.57
CA GLU A 608 21.25 15.43 7.40
C GLU A 608 20.52 15.14 6.08
N ILE A 609 19.58 14.18 6.07
CA ILE A 609 18.93 13.70 4.84
C ILE A 609 17.55 14.35 4.63
N MET A 610 16.72 14.43 5.68
CA MET A 610 15.38 15.06 5.61
C MET A 610 15.43 16.56 5.87
N GLY A 611 16.49 17.07 6.51
CA GLY A 611 16.54 18.47 6.96
C GLY A 611 15.73 18.75 8.23
N GLU A 612 15.18 17.72 8.89
CA GLU A 612 14.43 17.84 10.13
C GLU A 612 15.38 17.81 11.32
N SER A 613 15.56 18.96 11.96
CA SER A 613 16.47 19.08 13.11
C SER A 613 15.81 18.66 14.42
N ARG A 614 14.47 18.71 14.52
CA ARG A 614 13.74 18.45 15.75
C ARG A 614 13.06 17.08 15.70
N TRP A 615 13.25 16.30 16.74
CA TRP A 615 12.61 15.00 16.87
C TRP A 615 11.23 15.12 17.52
N TYR A 616 10.28 14.40 16.96
CA TYR A 616 8.87 14.41 17.34
C TYR A 616 8.32 12.99 17.40
N MET A 617 7.15 12.81 18.01
CA MET A 617 6.53 11.49 18.16
C MET A 617 6.25 10.82 16.82
N ARG A 618 5.87 11.59 15.78
CA ARG A 618 5.59 11.07 14.42
C ARG A 618 6.74 10.26 13.79
N ASP A 619 7.97 10.51 14.22
CA ASP A 619 9.19 9.86 13.74
C ASP A 619 9.98 9.17 14.89
N ALA A 620 9.36 9.00 16.06
CA ALA A 620 9.97 8.37 17.22
C ALA A 620 10.14 6.85 17.07
N ASN A 621 9.56 6.25 16.03
CA ASN A 621 9.79 4.85 15.64
C ASN A 621 11.08 4.65 14.83
N TRP A 622 12.11 5.43 15.11
CA TRP A 622 13.39 5.39 14.40
C TRP A 622 14.18 4.11 14.68
N GLN A 623 14.08 3.52 15.86
CA GLN A 623 14.84 2.32 16.21
C GLN A 623 14.27 1.08 15.51
N ALA A 624 15.14 0.16 15.08
CA ALA A 624 14.73 -1.09 14.45
C ALA A 624 14.10 -2.09 15.44
N ASP A 625 14.52 -2.05 16.71
CA ASP A 625 13.90 -2.86 17.77
C ASP A 625 12.66 -2.14 18.28
N PHE A 626 11.48 -2.75 18.09
CA PHE A 626 10.21 -2.11 18.42
C PHE A 626 10.06 -1.83 19.92
N ARG A 627 10.64 -2.66 20.81
CA ARG A 627 10.62 -2.37 22.26
C ARG A 627 11.43 -1.13 22.60
N ALA A 628 12.51 -0.88 21.88
CA ALA A 628 13.29 0.34 22.03
C ALA A 628 12.51 1.56 21.50
N SER A 629 11.94 1.46 20.30
CA SER A 629 11.06 2.50 19.74
C SER A 629 9.85 2.78 20.64
N ALA A 630 9.23 1.75 21.22
CA ALA A 630 8.10 1.90 22.13
C ALA A 630 8.46 2.72 23.38
N LYS A 631 9.69 2.60 23.89
CA LYS A 631 10.16 3.45 25.00
C LYS A 631 10.25 4.91 24.59
N ASP A 632 10.79 5.18 23.40
CA ASP A 632 10.87 6.55 22.86
C ASP A 632 9.46 7.12 22.65
N LEU A 633 8.57 6.35 22.03
CA LEU A 633 7.18 6.74 21.76
C LEU A 633 6.39 7.05 23.04
N ARG A 634 6.55 6.23 24.09
CA ARG A 634 5.93 6.50 25.39
C ARG A 634 6.50 7.75 26.05
N TRP A 635 7.81 7.96 25.93
CA TRP A 635 8.45 9.18 26.43
C TRP A 635 7.89 10.41 25.73
N PHE A 636 7.80 10.40 24.40
CA PHE A 636 7.21 11.50 23.63
C PHE A 636 5.74 11.70 24.00
N PHE A 637 4.93 10.63 24.01
CA PHE A 637 3.52 10.71 24.39
C PHE A 637 3.32 11.31 25.78
N LYS A 638 4.14 10.92 26.77
CA LYS A 638 4.12 11.52 28.11
C LYS A 638 4.47 13.00 28.08
N LYS A 639 5.42 13.43 27.25
CA LYS A 639 5.85 14.83 27.17
C LYS A 639 4.90 15.72 26.37
N GLU A 640 4.24 15.17 25.37
CA GLU A 640 3.37 15.89 24.44
C GLU A 640 1.91 15.89 24.90
N ALA A 641 1.41 14.74 25.37
CA ALA A 641 0.02 14.58 25.82
C ALA A 641 -0.17 14.63 27.35
N ASN A 642 0.92 14.65 28.13
CA ASN A 642 0.88 14.60 29.60
C ASN A 642 0.08 13.40 30.15
N ARG A 643 0.19 12.25 29.48
CA ARG A 643 -0.49 10.99 29.83
C ARG A 643 0.52 9.84 29.81
N ASP A 644 0.36 8.91 30.74
CA ASP A 644 1.09 7.64 30.74
C ASP A 644 0.22 6.54 30.11
N VAL A 645 0.88 5.51 29.58
CA VAL A 645 0.28 4.32 28.98
C VAL A 645 1.05 3.07 29.43
N ASP A 646 0.37 1.94 29.51
CA ASP A 646 0.88 0.63 29.94
C ASP A 646 1.62 -0.13 28.83
N GLY A 647 1.46 0.31 27.58
CA GLY A 647 2.16 -0.27 26.44
C GLY A 647 1.90 0.49 25.13
N VAL A 648 2.56 0.03 24.07
CA VAL A 648 2.47 0.54 22.72
C VAL A 648 2.15 -0.62 21.77
N ILE A 649 1.19 -0.40 20.88
CA ILE A 649 0.80 -1.32 19.82
C ILE A 649 1.01 -0.60 18.49
N GLY A 650 1.90 -1.10 17.64
CA GLY A 650 2.08 -0.60 16.28
C GLY A 650 1.22 -1.38 15.31
N ILE A 651 0.42 -0.70 14.49
CA ILE A 651 -0.34 -1.30 13.39
C ILE A 651 -0.17 -0.46 12.12
N ASN A 652 -0.10 -1.11 10.97
CA ASN A 652 0.02 -0.44 9.67
C ASN A 652 -1.21 -0.64 8.77
N LEU A 653 -1.22 -0.06 7.57
CA LEU A 653 -2.39 -0.10 6.68
C LEU A 653 -2.68 -1.52 6.17
N ALA A 654 -1.69 -2.40 6.07
CA ALA A 654 -1.92 -3.82 5.78
C ALA A 654 -2.82 -4.49 6.83
N VAL A 655 -2.71 -4.12 8.11
CA VAL A 655 -3.63 -4.59 9.17
C VAL A 655 -5.04 -4.09 8.91
N ALA A 656 -5.21 -2.78 8.62
CA ALA A 656 -6.52 -2.20 8.32
C ALA A 656 -7.16 -2.87 7.09
N LYS A 657 -6.38 -3.15 6.04
CA LYS A 657 -6.84 -3.92 4.87
C LYS A 657 -7.27 -5.34 5.23
N SER A 658 -6.53 -6.01 6.13
CA SER A 658 -6.88 -7.34 6.61
C SER A 658 -8.20 -7.34 7.38
N LEU A 659 -8.41 -6.34 8.24
CA LEU A 659 -9.67 -6.16 8.98
C LEU A 659 -10.85 -5.90 8.03
N LEU A 660 -10.68 -5.02 7.02
CA LEU A 660 -11.70 -4.76 5.99
C LEU A 660 -12.04 -6.01 5.17
N SER A 661 -11.09 -6.92 4.98
CA SER A 661 -11.34 -8.21 4.32
C SER A 661 -12.24 -9.14 5.13
N VAL A 662 -12.36 -8.92 6.45
CA VAL A 662 -13.24 -9.66 7.35
C VAL A 662 -14.58 -8.94 7.55
N THR A 663 -14.56 -7.63 7.81
CA THR A 663 -15.77 -6.83 8.06
C THR A 663 -16.55 -6.53 6.79
N GLY A 664 -15.90 -6.59 5.63
CA GLY A 664 -16.43 -6.06 4.37
C GLY A 664 -16.28 -4.55 4.27
N GLU A 665 -16.88 -4.00 3.22
CA GLU A 665 -16.91 -2.57 2.92
C GLU A 665 -17.58 -1.76 4.03
N VAL A 666 -17.02 -0.60 4.33
CA VAL A 666 -17.52 0.34 5.33
C VAL A 666 -17.76 1.70 4.72
N TYR A 667 -18.91 2.29 5.01
CA TYR A 667 -19.23 3.65 4.59
C TYR A 667 -18.76 4.66 5.63
N ILE A 668 -18.04 5.70 5.21
CA ILE A 668 -17.57 6.79 6.07
C ILE A 668 -18.42 8.04 5.77
N PRO A 669 -19.45 8.35 6.60
CA PRO A 669 -20.46 9.35 6.26
C PRO A 669 -19.92 10.76 6.02
N ASP A 670 -18.95 11.21 6.83
CA ASP A 670 -18.34 12.54 6.72
C ASP A 670 -17.61 12.75 5.40
N PHE A 671 -17.14 11.66 4.77
CA PHE A 671 -16.44 11.69 3.49
C PHE A 671 -17.32 11.25 2.32
N LYS A 672 -18.49 10.66 2.61
CA LYS A 672 -19.40 10.06 1.62
C LYS A 672 -18.75 8.97 0.77
N GLU A 673 -17.82 8.23 1.38
CA GLU A 673 -17.04 7.21 0.70
C GLU A 673 -17.30 5.81 1.22
N ASN A 674 -17.22 4.85 0.31
CA ASN A 674 -17.20 3.43 0.63
C ASN A 674 -15.75 2.95 0.60
N VAL A 675 -15.25 2.53 1.76
CA VAL A 675 -13.88 2.05 1.94
C VAL A 675 -13.90 0.54 2.12
N ASN A 676 -13.14 -0.16 1.30
CA ASN A 676 -12.96 -1.60 1.33
C ASN A 676 -11.47 -1.96 1.22
N ALA A 677 -11.17 -3.26 1.26
CA ALA A 677 -9.79 -3.75 1.22
C ALA A 677 -9.02 -3.36 -0.06
N ASP A 678 -9.72 -3.06 -1.16
CA ASP A 678 -9.10 -2.79 -2.45
C ASP A 678 -8.81 -1.30 -2.65
N ASN A 679 -9.70 -0.40 -2.21
CA ASN A 679 -9.51 1.04 -2.35
C ASN A 679 -8.93 1.74 -1.11
N LEU A 680 -8.82 1.07 0.06
CA LEU A 680 -8.31 1.68 1.31
C LEU A 680 -7.08 2.55 1.10
N TYR A 681 -6.10 2.06 0.33
CA TYR A 681 -4.85 2.76 0.10
C TYR A 681 -5.03 4.04 -0.72
N ASP A 682 -5.84 3.98 -1.77
CA ASP A 682 -6.10 5.12 -2.65
C ASP A 682 -6.93 6.19 -1.90
N GLU A 683 -7.93 5.76 -1.12
CA GLU A 683 -8.76 6.67 -0.31
C GLU A 683 -7.96 7.29 0.85
N ALA A 684 -7.20 6.48 1.59
CA ALA A 684 -6.33 6.97 2.65
C ALA A 684 -5.33 7.99 2.11
N GLU A 685 -4.81 7.76 0.89
CA GLU A 685 -3.94 8.72 0.23
C GLU A 685 -4.67 10.01 -0.13
N PHE A 686 -5.78 9.91 -0.86
CA PHE A 686 -6.57 11.04 -1.31
C PHE A 686 -6.95 11.95 -0.12
N TYR A 687 -7.55 11.39 0.93
CA TYR A 687 -8.02 12.17 2.08
C TYR A 687 -6.90 12.59 3.05
N SER A 688 -5.73 11.95 3.00
CA SER A 688 -4.58 12.45 3.75
C SER A 688 -3.97 13.71 3.13
N GLU A 689 -4.21 14.01 1.84
CA GLU A 689 -3.47 15.07 1.13
C GLU A 689 -4.34 16.13 0.44
N SER A 690 -5.50 15.78 -0.14
CA SER A 690 -6.39 16.77 -0.77
C SER A 690 -7.04 17.66 0.32
N ASN A 691 -6.74 18.97 0.28
CA ASN A 691 -7.15 20.06 1.21
C ASN A 691 -6.19 20.45 2.34
N SER A 692 -4.88 20.22 2.16
CA SER A 692 -3.86 20.57 3.15
C SER A 692 -3.47 22.07 3.13
N PHE A 693 -4.19 22.91 3.89
CA PHE A 693 -3.65 24.17 4.41
C PHE A 693 -3.35 23.99 5.90
N ALA A 694 -2.32 24.66 6.43
CA ALA A 694 -2.00 24.61 7.85
C ALA A 694 -3.22 25.08 8.68
N GLY A 695 -3.91 24.13 9.32
CA GLY A 695 -5.13 24.34 10.10
C GLY A 695 -6.43 23.77 9.52
N SER A 696 -6.43 23.01 8.42
CA SER A 696 -7.65 22.34 7.94
C SER A 696 -7.99 21.07 8.74
N VAL A 697 -9.18 21.07 9.35
CA VAL A 697 -9.82 20.01 10.17
C VAL A 697 -10.21 18.76 9.33
N GLN A 698 -9.72 18.63 8.09
CA GLN A 698 -10.15 17.58 7.14
C GLN A 698 -9.25 16.33 7.18
N LYS A 699 -7.92 16.49 7.34
CA LYS A 699 -6.98 15.35 7.55
C LYS A 699 -7.28 14.62 8.86
N GLU A 700 -7.78 15.37 9.86
CA GLU A 700 -8.17 14.95 11.21
C GLU A 700 -9.19 13.79 11.25
N LYS A 701 -9.98 13.62 10.18
CA LYS A 701 -11.18 12.78 10.23
C LYS A 701 -11.05 11.41 9.55
N PHE A 702 -10.28 11.22 8.48
CA PHE A 702 -10.46 9.99 7.67
C PHE A 702 -10.02 8.72 8.39
N LEU A 703 -8.74 8.60 8.76
CA LEU A 703 -8.24 7.41 9.45
C LEU A 703 -8.87 7.24 10.83
N ALA A 704 -9.14 8.34 11.54
CA ALA A 704 -9.81 8.33 12.83
C ALA A 704 -11.26 7.83 12.75
N LEU A 705 -12.03 8.31 11.76
CA LEU A 705 -13.39 7.84 11.51
C LEU A 705 -13.40 6.42 10.96
N LEU A 706 -12.46 6.05 10.07
CA LEU A 706 -12.30 4.69 9.60
C LEU A 706 -12.08 3.73 10.77
N ALA A 707 -11.14 4.04 11.68
CA ALA A 707 -10.88 3.24 12.86
C ALA A 707 -12.11 3.11 13.75
N LYS A 708 -12.87 4.20 13.94
CA LYS A 708 -14.12 4.19 14.71
C LYS A 708 -15.21 3.34 14.04
N VAL A 709 -15.43 3.51 12.74
CA VAL A 709 -16.44 2.74 11.98
C VAL A 709 -16.06 1.25 11.93
N LEU A 710 -14.77 0.94 11.73
CA LEU A 710 -14.26 -0.42 11.83
C LEU A 710 -14.52 -1.01 13.21
N LEU A 711 -14.26 -0.27 14.29
CA LEU A 711 -14.54 -0.75 15.64
C LEU A 711 -16.02 -1.07 15.85
N GLU A 712 -16.94 -0.24 15.34
CA GLU A 712 -18.38 -0.55 15.39
C GLU A 712 -18.71 -1.80 14.57
N LYS A 713 -18.10 -1.98 13.39
CA LYS A 713 -18.28 -3.19 12.57
C LYS A 713 -17.73 -4.44 13.25
N LEU A 714 -16.62 -4.34 13.97
CA LEU A 714 -16.06 -5.46 14.75
C LEU A 714 -17.02 -5.92 15.86
N LYS A 715 -17.81 -5.00 16.45
CA LYS A 715 -18.85 -5.36 17.43
C LYS A 715 -20.01 -6.14 16.82
N GLU A 716 -20.24 -6.03 15.51
CA GLU A 716 -21.36 -6.66 14.79
C GLU A 716 -21.02 -8.05 14.23
N LEU A 717 -19.76 -8.47 14.30
CA LEU A 717 -19.34 -9.78 13.83
C LEU A 717 -20.05 -10.91 14.59
N ASN A 718 -20.23 -12.03 13.92
CA ASN A 718 -20.80 -13.24 14.49
C ASN A 718 -20.15 -14.49 13.86
N GLY A 719 -20.20 -15.60 14.59
CA GLY A 719 -19.93 -16.92 14.04
C GLY A 719 -18.56 -17.05 13.36
N ASP A 720 -18.61 -17.43 12.08
CA ASP A 720 -17.42 -17.61 11.22
C ASP A 720 -16.61 -16.32 11.02
N GLN A 721 -17.22 -15.13 11.11
CA GLN A 721 -16.50 -13.87 10.94
C GLN A 721 -15.60 -13.56 12.14
N GLU A 722 -15.99 -13.94 13.36
CA GLU A 722 -15.15 -13.79 14.55
C GLU A 722 -13.91 -14.68 14.47
N LEU A 723 -14.07 -15.93 14.02
CA LEU A 723 -12.94 -16.83 13.81
C LEU A 723 -11.96 -16.27 12.77
N LYS A 724 -12.48 -15.74 11.65
CA LYS A 724 -11.67 -15.06 10.62
C LYS A 724 -10.97 -13.82 11.14
N LEU A 725 -11.59 -13.06 12.04
CA LEU A 725 -10.96 -11.93 12.70
C LEU A 725 -9.75 -12.38 13.53
N VAL A 726 -9.92 -13.42 14.36
CA VAL A 726 -8.83 -13.96 15.19
C VAL A 726 -7.70 -14.49 14.30
N GLU A 727 -8.01 -15.25 13.25
CA GLU A 727 -7.03 -15.72 12.27
C GLU A 727 -6.27 -14.55 11.63
N SER A 728 -6.99 -13.51 11.16
CA SER A 728 -6.41 -12.30 10.57
C SER A 728 -5.50 -11.54 11.54
N LEU A 729 -5.87 -11.42 12.81
CA LEU A 729 -5.06 -10.74 13.83
C LEU A 729 -3.78 -11.52 14.14
N ILE A 730 -3.88 -12.86 14.29
CA ILE A 730 -2.71 -13.72 14.50
C ILE A 730 -1.79 -13.70 13.28
N ASP A 731 -2.34 -13.77 12.07
CA ASP A 731 -1.55 -13.66 10.84
C ASP A 731 -0.83 -12.30 10.74
N SER A 732 -1.47 -11.22 11.17
CA SER A 732 -0.87 -9.88 11.22
C SER A 732 0.25 -9.76 12.27
N LEU A 733 0.11 -10.42 13.42
CA LEU A 733 1.16 -10.54 14.44
C LEU A 733 2.35 -11.38 13.93
N GLU A 734 2.07 -12.54 13.32
CA GLU A 734 3.11 -13.44 12.78
C GLU A 734 3.85 -12.84 11.58
N SER A 735 3.18 -11.99 10.81
CA SER A 735 3.80 -11.23 9.70
C SER A 735 4.48 -9.94 10.15
N ASN A 736 4.53 -9.67 11.46
CA ASN A 736 5.14 -8.49 12.05
C ASN A 736 4.48 -7.16 11.59
N GLU A 737 3.23 -7.21 11.14
CA GLU A 737 2.44 -6.01 10.79
C GLU A 737 1.71 -5.42 12.02
N ILE A 738 1.51 -6.25 13.05
CA ILE A 738 1.18 -5.81 14.41
C ILE A 738 2.39 -6.07 15.31
N GLN A 739 2.79 -5.07 16.08
CA GLN A 739 3.87 -5.18 17.06
C GLN A 739 3.37 -4.72 18.43
N ILE A 740 3.74 -5.43 19.49
CA ILE A 740 3.24 -5.15 20.85
C ILE A 740 4.40 -5.03 21.84
N ALA A 741 4.49 -3.90 22.53
CA ALA A 741 5.45 -3.69 23.59
C ALA A 741 4.71 -3.19 24.85
N VAL A 742 4.85 -3.90 25.96
CA VAL A 742 4.19 -3.55 27.24
C VAL A 742 5.22 -3.36 28.33
N ASP A 743 4.82 -2.64 29.38
CA ASP A 743 5.70 -2.31 30.50
C ASP A 743 5.94 -3.47 31.46
N ASP A 744 4.94 -4.31 31.65
CA ASP A 744 5.07 -5.47 32.51
C ASP A 744 6.09 -6.45 31.91
N LYS A 745 7.19 -6.67 32.64
CA LYS A 745 8.30 -7.50 32.18
C LYS A 745 7.90 -8.95 31.92
N LYS A 746 6.96 -9.50 32.70
CA LYS A 746 6.51 -10.90 32.54
C LYS A 746 5.65 -11.02 31.28
N ILE A 747 4.75 -10.06 31.06
CA ILE A 747 3.91 -10.04 29.86
C ILE A 747 4.77 -9.81 28.62
N MET A 748 5.67 -8.83 28.65
CA MET A 748 6.60 -8.54 27.55
C MET A 748 7.48 -9.76 27.21
N ALA A 749 7.94 -10.53 28.19
CA ALA A 749 8.69 -11.77 27.93
C ALA A 749 7.85 -12.79 27.15
N LYS A 750 6.60 -13.03 27.54
CA LYS A 750 5.71 -13.95 26.82
C LYS A 750 5.37 -13.48 25.42
N ILE A 751 5.16 -12.18 25.22
CA ILE A 751 4.96 -11.59 23.87
C ILE A 751 6.23 -11.80 23.02
N GLY A 752 7.42 -11.65 23.63
CA GLY A 752 8.70 -11.95 22.98
C GLY A 752 8.87 -13.41 22.60
N ASP A 753 8.45 -14.35 23.47
CA ASP A 753 8.47 -15.79 23.19
C ASP A 753 7.55 -16.14 22.00
N LEU A 754 6.42 -15.43 21.86
CA LEU A 754 5.52 -15.56 20.71
C LEU A 754 6.09 -14.92 19.44
N GLY A 755 7.05 -14.01 19.55
CA GLY A 755 7.67 -13.26 18.46
C GLY A 755 6.90 -12.01 18.03
N TRP A 756 6.02 -11.49 18.90
CA TRP A 756 5.10 -10.39 18.58
C TRP A 756 5.59 -9.02 19.07
N ASP A 757 6.77 -8.96 19.69
CA ASP A 757 7.33 -7.75 20.29
C ASP A 757 8.18 -6.89 19.33
N GLY A 758 8.33 -7.34 18.07
CA GLY A 758 9.12 -6.65 17.04
C GLY A 758 10.59 -6.45 17.42
N ALA A 759 11.11 -7.24 18.37
CA ALA A 759 12.48 -7.12 18.84
C ALA A 759 13.49 -7.63 17.83
N ILE A 760 14.72 -7.11 17.89
CA ILE A 760 15.83 -7.72 17.15
C ILE A 760 16.14 -9.09 17.75
N TYR A 761 16.02 -10.13 16.92
CA TYR A 761 16.20 -11.51 17.37
C TYR A 761 17.65 -11.79 17.83
N ASN A 762 17.77 -12.38 19.01
CA ASN A 762 19.05 -12.69 19.64
C ASN A 762 19.23 -14.17 19.98
N GLY A 763 18.45 -15.05 19.32
CA GLY A 763 18.62 -16.49 19.50
C GLY A 763 19.90 -17.01 18.85
N GLY A 764 20.27 -18.23 19.28
CA GLY A 764 21.46 -18.93 18.83
C GLY A 764 21.18 -20.42 18.60
N CYS A 765 22.26 -21.18 18.46
CA CYS A 765 22.19 -22.63 18.37
C CYS A 765 22.13 -23.31 19.74
N ALA A 766 21.54 -24.51 19.79
CA ALA A 766 21.55 -25.36 20.99
C ALA A 766 22.75 -26.32 21.06
N LYS A 767 23.47 -26.53 19.94
CA LYS A 767 24.64 -27.43 19.82
C LYS A 767 25.94 -26.62 19.74
N ASP A 768 27.03 -27.21 20.20
CA ASP A 768 28.37 -26.60 20.15
C ASP A 768 28.89 -26.43 18.71
N ASN A 769 28.65 -27.43 17.84
CA ASN A 769 29.03 -27.42 16.42
C ASN A 769 27.98 -26.75 15.53
N CYS A 770 27.55 -25.55 15.90
CA CYS A 770 26.51 -24.85 15.18
C CYS A 770 26.76 -23.36 15.09
N LEU A 771 26.45 -22.81 13.92
CA LEU A 771 26.48 -21.37 13.67
C LEU A 771 25.08 -20.85 13.41
N ALA A 772 24.66 -19.86 14.21
CA ALA A 772 23.43 -19.10 14.01
C ALA A 772 23.74 -17.79 13.29
N ASP A 773 23.37 -17.74 12.01
CA ASP A 773 23.44 -16.57 11.16
C ASP A 773 22.15 -15.75 11.23
N TYR A 774 22.28 -14.45 10.96
CA TYR A 774 21.19 -13.50 11.10
C TYR A 774 21.23 -12.42 10.02
N LEU A 775 20.08 -12.12 9.43
CA LEU A 775 19.92 -11.04 8.48
C LEU A 775 18.65 -10.27 8.82
N PHE A 776 18.80 -8.97 9.08
CA PHE A 776 17.67 -8.06 9.18
C PHE A 776 17.98 -6.77 8.44
N VAL A 777 17.29 -6.55 7.32
CA VAL A 777 17.41 -5.34 6.51
C VAL A 777 16.29 -4.40 6.93
N VAL A 778 16.65 -3.22 7.42
CA VAL A 778 15.72 -2.20 7.92
C VAL A 778 15.86 -0.96 7.07
N GLU A 779 14.79 -0.61 6.40
CA GLU A 779 14.68 0.56 5.53
C GLU A 779 14.01 1.72 6.26
N SER A 780 14.38 2.94 5.90
CA SER A 780 13.75 4.15 6.42
C SER A 780 13.74 5.18 5.31
N ASN A 781 12.56 5.47 4.77
CA ASN A 781 12.37 6.45 3.72
C ASN A 781 12.52 7.86 4.29
N LEU A 782 13.63 8.52 3.97
CA LEU A 782 13.93 9.89 4.36
C LEU A 782 13.73 10.85 3.18
N GLY A 783 12.95 10.43 2.18
CA GLY A 783 12.64 11.20 0.98
C GLY A 783 11.56 12.26 1.16
N VAL A 784 10.83 12.23 2.28
CA VAL A 784 9.61 13.01 2.52
C VAL A 784 8.66 12.83 1.33
N ASN A 785 8.39 11.56 1.02
CA ASN A 785 7.51 11.13 -0.08
C ASN A 785 6.97 9.73 0.22
N LYS A 786 5.98 9.31 -0.56
CA LYS A 786 5.36 7.99 -0.44
C LYS A 786 5.87 7.01 -1.50
N ALA A 787 7.17 7.12 -1.83
CA ALA A 787 7.78 6.32 -2.89
C ALA A 787 7.70 4.80 -2.65
N ASN A 788 7.50 4.34 -1.41
CA ASN A 788 7.34 2.92 -1.12
C ASN A 788 6.11 2.30 -1.82
N TYR A 789 5.08 3.10 -2.14
CA TYR A 789 3.94 2.64 -2.95
C TYR A 789 4.36 2.15 -4.34
N PHE A 790 5.41 2.74 -4.92
CA PHE A 790 5.91 2.40 -6.26
C PHE A 790 7.14 1.49 -6.25
N LEU A 791 7.51 0.95 -5.08
CA LEU A 791 8.80 0.28 -4.89
C LEU A 791 8.65 -1.23 -4.91
N TYR A 792 9.32 -1.88 -5.86
CA TYR A 792 9.50 -3.33 -5.88
C TYR A 792 10.86 -3.71 -5.30
N ARG A 793 10.88 -4.81 -4.54
CA ARG A 793 12.06 -5.29 -3.83
C ARG A 793 12.17 -6.79 -3.90
N ASN A 794 13.38 -7.30 -4.07
CA ASN A 794 13.71 -8.73 -3.98
C ASN A 794 15.10 -8.90 -3.35
N MET A 795 15.37 -10.08 -2.80
CA MET A 795 16.65 -10.38 -2.14
C MET A 795 17.19 -11.75 -2.53
N ASP A 796 18.49 -11.79 -2.81
CA ASP A 796 19.25 -13.02 -3.00
C ASP A 796 20.34 -13.13 -1.94
N GLN A 797 20.56 -14.33 -1.46
CA GLN A 797 21.65 -14.68 -0.56
C GLN A 797 22.43 -15.87 -1.12
N VAL A 798 23.75 -15.74 -1.14
CA VAL A 798 24.66 -16.87 -1.35
C VAL A 798 25.45 -17.07 -0.07
N VAL A 799 25.43 -18.30 0.44
CA VAL A 799 26.20 -18.74 1.60
C VAL A 799 27.16 -19.83 1.15
N ASP A 800 28.45 -19.62 1.36
CA ASP A 800 29.49 -20.58 1.07
C ASP A 800 30.16 -21.03 2.38
N ILE A 801 29.78 -22.21 2.85
CA ILE A 801 30.33 -22.82 4.06
C ILE A 801 31.62 -23.53 3.64
N GLY A 802 32.77 -22.92 3.97
CA GLY A 802 34.09 -23.52 3.80
C GLY A 802 34.58 -24.25 5.06
N LYS A 803 35.78 -24.81 5.00
CA LYS A 803 36.38 -25.50 6.16
C LYS A 803 36.84 -24.55 7.28
N LYS A 804 37.21 -23.30 6.93
CA LYS A 804 37.79 -22.31 7.87
C LYS A 804 36.99 -21.01 7.99
N GLU A 805 36.04 -20.81 7.10
CA GLU A 805 35.24 -19.59 7.05
C GLU A 805 33.91 -19.86 6.35
N ILE A 806 32.91 -19.06 6.68
CA ILE A 806 31.65 -18.98 5.94
C ILE A 806 31.59 -17.62 5.27
N LYS A 807 31.54 -17.60 3.93
CA LYS A 807 31.38 -16.39 3.14
C LYS A 807 29.92 -16.19 2.78
N ARG A 808 29.46 -14.95 2.85
CA ARG A 808 28.08 -14.57 2.55
C ARG A 808 28.07 -13.39 1.62
N LYS A 809 27.17 -13.45 0.64
CA LYS A 809 26.88 -12.38 -0.31
C LYS A 809 25.39 -12.15 -0.36
N ILE A 810 24.95 -10.96 0.02
CA ILE A 810 23.54 -10.57 0.01
C ILE A 810 23.38 -9.52 -1.08
N LYS A 811 22.41 -9.73 -1.97
CA LYS A 811 21.99 -8.77 -2.98
C LYS A 811 20.57 -8.32 -2.71
N ILE A 812 20.35 -7.01 -2.66
CA ILE A 812 19.03 -6.41 -2.47
C ILE A 812 18.72 -5.59 -3.71
N TYR A 813 17.68 -5.96 -4.43
CA TYR A 813 17.26 -5.32 -5.66
C TYR A 813 16.12 -4.36 -5.34
N TYR A 814 16.22 -3.15 -5.86
CA TYR A 814 15.22 -2.10 -5.78
C TYR A 814 14.81 -1.66 -7.18
N GLU A 815 13.51 -1.49 -7.41
CA GLU A 815 12.96 -0.88 -8.61
C GLU A 815 11.91 0.15 -8.21
N ASN A 816 12.17 1.42 -8.53
CA ASN A 816 11.22 2.51 -8.31
C ASN A 816 10.41 2.72 -9.60
N THR A 817 9.13 2.33 -9.57
CA THR A 817 8.23 2.39 -10.73
C THR A 817 7.41 3.68 -10.81
N ALA A 818 7.72 4.68 -9.97
CA ALA A 818 7.10 5.98 -10.07
C ALA A 818 7.31 6.56 -11.48
N LYS A 819 6.30 7.26 -12.00
CA LYS A 819 6.34 7.86 -13.35
C LYS A 819 6.77 9.32 -13.34
N SER A 820 6.73 9.96 -12.18
CA SER A 820 7.11 11.35 -11.99
C SER A 820 7.56 11.58 -10.55
N SER A 821 8.15 12.75 -10.30
CA SER A 821 8.47 13.25 -8.97
C SER A 821 7.28 13.95 -8.32
N ALA A 822 6.12 13.97 -8.99
CA ALA A 822 4.91 14.49 -8.37
C ALA A 822 4.51 13.54 -7.25
N TRP A 823 4.13 14.13 -6.12
CA TRP A 823 3.55 13.40 -5.01
C TRP A 823 2.39 12.50 -5.49
N PRO A 824 2.22 11.26 -5.00
CA PRO A 824 2.98 10.57 -3.94
C PRO A 824 4.33 9.98 -4.38
N GLY A 825 4.67 10.07 -5.66
CA GLY A 825 5.93 9.57 -6.22
C GLY A 825 7.15 10.41 -5.81
N GLY A 826 8.32 10.00 -6.27
CA GLY A 826 9.58 10.65 -5.90
C GLY A 826 10.76 9.70 -5.94
N ASP A 827 11.95 10.25 -5.78
CA ASP A 827 13.15 9.45 -5.54
C ASP A 827 13.05 8.81 -4.16
N TYR A 828 13.35 7.52 -4.08
CA TYR A 828 13.36 6.80 -2.82
C TYR A 828 14.70 7.03 -2.11
N LYS A 829 14.74 7.97 -1.16
CA LYS A 829 15.92 8.24 -0.32
C LYS A 829 15.89 7.34 0.90
N ASN A 830 16.53 6.18 0.81
CA ASN A 830 16.46 5.14 1.81
C ASN A 830 17.71 5.12 2.69
N TYR A 831 17.55 5.37 3.99
CA TYR A 831 18.61 5.05 4.94
C TYR A 831 18.48 3.61 5.40
N ILE A 832 19.30 2.74 4.80
CA ILE A 832 19.29 1.30 5.04
C ILE A 832 20.17 1.00 6.26
N ARG A 833 19.67 0.14 7.15
CA ARG A 833 20.41 -0.47 8.25
C ARG A 833 20.35 -1.98 8.15
N ILE A 834 21.49 -2.62 7.93
CA ILE A 834 21.59 -4.08 7.85
C ILE A 834 22.18 -4.60 9.16
N TYR A 835 21.45 -5.46 9.86
CA TYR A 835 21.90 -6.11 11.08
C TYR A 835 22.36 -7.53 10.78
N LEU A 836 23.59 -7.83 11.19
CA LEU A 836 24.27 -9.11 11.03
C LEU A 836 24.75 -9.65 12.39
N PRO A 837 25.21 -10.92 12.50
CA PRO A 837 25.86 -11.39 13.71
C PRO A 837 27.04 -10.50 14.09
N LYS A 838 27.24 -10.30 15.39
CA LYS A 838 28.19 -9.32 15.93
C LYS A 838 29.64 -9.53 15.44
N ASP A 839 30.02 -10.80 15.25
CA ASP A 839 31.41 -11.19 15.01
C ASP A 839 31.77 -11.37 13.53
N VAL A 840 30.89 -10.94 12.60
CA VAL A 840 31.20 -10.99 11.16
C VAL A 840 32.19 -9.91 10.76
N GLU A 841 33.05 -10.22 9.79
CA GLU A 841 33.93 -9.26 9.14
C GLU A 841 33.32 -8.82 7.81
N ILE A 842 33.14 -7.51 7.63
CA ILE A 842 32.58 -6.92 6.41
C ILE A 842 33.69 -6.80 5.39
N SER A 843 33.53 -7.43 4.23
CA SER A 843 34.49 -7.36 3.14
C SER A 843 34.23 -6.15 2.25
N GLU A 844 32.98 -5.95 1.84
CA GLU A 844 32.63 -4.93 0.84
C GLU A 844 31.14 -4.58 0.93
N VAL A 845 30.81 -3.30 0.73
CA VAL A 845 29.44 -2.82 0.49
C VAL A 845 29.46 -2.05 -0.83
N VAL A 846 28.62 -2.44 -1.78
CA VAL A 846 28.59 -1.85 -3.13
C VAL A 846 27.16 -1.58 -3.55
N ALA A 847 26.94 -0.51 -4.31
CA ALA A 847 25.70 -0.28 -5.05
C ALA A 847 25.97 -0.10 -6.55
N TYR A 848 25.04 -0.52 -7.40
CA TYR A 848 25.10 -0.33 -8.85
C TYR A 848 23.70 -0.26 -9.48
N ASP A 849 23.64 0.17 -10.73
CA ASP A 849 22.42 0.45 -11.50
C ASP A 849 21.91 -0.81 -12.19
N GLY A 850 20.77 -1.33 -11.72
CA GLY A 850 20.16 -2.56 -12.26
C GLY A 850 21.17 -3.71 -12.33
N ASP A 851 21.31 -4.33 -13.50
CA ASP A 851 22.26 -5.42 -13.74
C ASP A 851 23.63 -4.94 -14.27
N ASP A 852 23.82 -3.63 -14.45
CA ASP A 852 25.07 -3.07 -14.98
C ASP A 852 26.13 -2.90 -13.88
N SER A 853 26.92 -3.95 -13.67
CA SER A 853 28.04 -3.95 -12.73
C SER A 853 29.15 -2.92 -13.05
N ASN A 854 29.15 -2.25 -14.20
CA ASN A 854 30.12 -1.20 -14.49
C ASN A 854 29.84 0.12 -13.76
N THR A 855 28.63 0.28 -13.20
CA THR A 855 28.23 1.46 -12.41
C THR A 855 28.51 1.31 -10.91
N ARG A 856 29.37 0.35 -10.54
CA ARG A 856 29.70 0.01 -9.15
C ARG A 856 30.25 1.21 -8.37
N LYS A 857 29.49 1.64 -7.36
CA LYS A 857 29.94 2.50 -6.26
C LYS A 857 30.26 1.63 -5.05
N ILE A 858 31.54 1.49 -4.72
CA ILE A 858 32.00 0.88 -3.48
C ILE A 858 31.89 1.94 -2.37
N PHE A 859 31.17 1.63 -1.29
CA PHE A 859 31.05 2.53 -0.15
C PHE A 859 32.35 2.52 0.66
N LYS A 860 32.89 3.71 0.89
CA LYS A 860 34.06 3.86 1.78
C LYS A 860 33.65 3.74 3.23
N LYS A 861 34.61 3.45 4.11
CA LYS A 861 34.36 3.28 5.55
C LYS A 861 33.70 4.51 6.17
N GLU A 862 34.02 5.71 5.69
CA GLU A 862 33.46 6.98 6.18
C GLU A 862 32.01 7.20 5.74
N GLU A 863 31.56 6.53 4.67
CA GLU A 863 30.16 6.55 4.20
C GLU A 863 29.29 5.49 4.89
N LEU A 864 29.89 4.60 5.68
CA LEU A 864 29.22 3.52 6.40
C LEU A 864 29.18 3.82 7.91
N ASN A 865 27.98 3.81 8.49
CA ASN A 865 27.79 3.86 9.92
C ASN A 865 27.78 2.44 10.48
N ILE A 866 28.96 1.91 10.83
CA ILE A 866 29.12 0.57 11.41
C ILE A 866 29.22 0.66 12.92
N ARG A 867 28.32 -0.02 13.64
CA ARG A 867 28.31 -0.06 15.10
C ARG A 867 27.75 -1.38 15.63
N ASP A 868 28.15 -1.75 16.84
CA ASP A 868 27.51 -2.85 17.54
C ASP A 868 26.29 -2.33 18.32
N LYS A 869 25.11 -2.85 18.02
CA LYS A 869 23.83 -2.48 18.66
C LYS A 869 22.97 -3.72 18.83
N ASN A 870 22.30 -3.86 19.98
CA ASN A 870 21.39 -4.99 20.29
C ASN A 870 22.03 -6.37 20.07
N ASN A 871 23.32 -6.51 20.41
CA ASN A 871 24.13 -7.71 20.19
C ASN A 871 24.19 -8.17 18.71
N LYS A 872 24.15 -7.19 17.81
CA LYS A 872 24.31 -7.34 16.36
C LYS A 872 25.28 -6.30 15.84
N LYS A 873 25.85 -6.56 14.67
CA LYS A 873 26.59 -5.56 13.90
C LYS A 873 25.61 -4.84 12.97
N GLU A 874 25.39 -3.56 13.20
CA GLU A 874 24.56 -2.68 12.36
C GLU A 874 25.46 -1.99 11.33
N ILE A 875 25.03 -2.00 10.07
CA ILE A 875 25.67 -1.31 8.94
C ILE A 875 24.65 -0.35 8.35
N GLY A 876 24.83 0.95 8.60
CA GLY A 876 23.95 2.02 8.13
C GLY A 876 24.53 2.80 6.95
N PHE A 877 23.75 3.06 5.89
CA PHE A 877 24.15 3.92 4.78
C PHE A 877 22.95 4.42 3.97
N LEU A 878 23.14 5.53 3.24
CA LEU A 878 22.13 6.10 2.35
C LEU A 878 22.20 5.45 0.96
N LEU A 879 21.06 4.93 0.50
CA LEU A 879 20.82 4.54 -0.88
C LEU A 879 19.73 5.44 -1.47
N VAL A 880 19.98 6.00 -2.66
CA VAL A 880 18.94 6.69 -3.43
C VAL A 880 18.55 5.82 -4.62
N VAL A 881 17.27 5.52 -4.75
CA VAL A 881 16.69 4.83 -5.92
C VAL A 881 15.84 5.83 -6.70
N PRO A 882 16.39 6.42 -7.78
CA PRO A 882 15.69 7.44 -8.55
C PRO A 882 14.43 6.89 -9.23
N ILE A 883 13.50 7.78 -9.56
CA ILE A 883 12.27 7.47 -10.30
C ILE A 883 12.58 6.70 -11.60
N GLY A 884 11.83 5.62 -11.84
CA GLY A 884 11.98 4.78 -13.03
C GLY A 884 13.31 4.02 -13.12
N LYS A 885 14.11 3.98 -12.04
CA LYS A 885 15.42 3.32 -12.02
C LYS A 885 15.44 2.10 -11.14
N LYS A 886 16.40 1.23 -11.45
CA LYS A 886 16.78 0.06 -10.65
C LYS A 886 18.09 0.33 -9.93
N ARG A 887 18.20 -0.18 -8.71
CA ARG A 887 19.44 -0.17 -7.90
C ARG A 887 19.62 -1.52 -7.25
N VAL A 888 20.86 -1.98 -7.17
CA VAL A 888 21.21 -3.20 -6.45
C VAL A 888 22.24 -2.86 -5.40
N VAL A 889 22.01 -3.31 -4.17
CA VAL A 889 22.98 -3.28 -3.07
C VAL A 889 23.57 -4.67 -2.93
N GLU A 890 24.90 -4.78 -2.96
CA GLU A 890 25.65 -6.01 -2.69
C GLU A 890 26.45 -5.84 -1.40
N LEU A 891 26.26 -6.76 -0.45
CA LEU A 891 26.99 -6.83 0.82
C LEU A 891 27.72 -8.16 0.93
N ASN A 892 29.05 -8.09 1.02
CA ASN A 892 29.94 -9.23 1.19
C ASN A 892 30.52 -9.25 2.61
N TYR A 893 30.36 -10.37 3.32
CA TYR A 893 30.89 -10.54 4.68
C TYR A 893 31.21 -12.00 4.98
N PHE A 894 32.02 -12.24 6.01
CA PHE A 894 32.39 -13.60 6.40
C PHE A 894 32.50 -13.75 7.91
N SER A 895 32.47 -15.01 8.36
CA SER A 895 32.76 -15.40 9.74
C SER A 895 33.76 -16.55 9.73
N LYS A 896 34.67 -16.60 10.70
CA LYS A 896 35.62 -17.71 10.86
C LYS A 896 34.93 -18.90 11.53
N ILE A 897 35.25 -20.10 11.08
CA ILE A 897 34.82 -21.39 11.65
C ILE A 897 35.99 -22.38 11.57
N ASP A 898 35.92 -23.53 12.23
CA ASP A 898 36.88 -24.61 12.03
C ASP A 898 36.14 -25.95 11.95
N LEU A 899 36.03 -26.50 10.74
CA LEU A 899 35.39 -27.79 10.49
C LEU A 899 36.40 -28.92 10.24
N GLU A 900 37.70 -28.68 10.41
CA GLU A 900 38.72 -29.69 10.09
C GLU A 900 38.63 -30.91 11.01
N LYS A 901 38.24 -30.67 12.28
CA LYS A 901 38.12 -31.69 13.34
C LYS A 901 36.69 -32.13 13.61
N GLU A 902 35.71 -31.44 13.04
CA GLU A 902 34.30 -31.74 13.25
C GLU A 902 33.78 -32.84 12.32
N LYS A 903 32.85 -33.64 12.85
CA LYS A 903 32.15 -34.71 12.10
C LYS A 903 30.77 -34.27 11.63
N ASP A 904 30.16 -33.36 12.39
CA ASP A 904 28.87 -32.76 12.10
C ASP A 904 28.98 -31.23 12.24
N PHE A 905 28.11 -30.52 11.54
CA PHE A 905 28.01 -29.07 11.62
C PHE A 905 26.60 -28.62 11.29
N SER A 906 26.04 -27.70 12.07
CA SER A 906 24.73 -27.14 11.82
C SER A 906 24.82 -25.67 11.44
N TYR A 907 24.18 -25.31 10.34
CA TYR A 907 24.03 -23.92 9.91
C TYR A 907 22.57 -23.51 10.04
N LEU A 908 22.30 -22.48 10.85
CA LEU A 908 20.97 -21.90 11.01
C LEU A 908 21.00 -20.46 10.51
N SER A 909 20.03 -20.05 9.71
CA SER A 909 19.87 -18.70 9.18
C SER A 909 18.51 -18.15 9.57
N TYR A 910 18.51 -17.06 10.32
CA TYR A 910 17.30 -16.30 10.67
C TYR A 910 17.23 -15.02 9.85
N VAL A 911 16.25 -14.91 8.96
CA VAL A 911 15.99 -13.70 8.19
C VAL A 911 14.75 -13.01 8.77
N GLN A 912 14.97 -11.89 9.43
CA GLN A 912 13.90 -11.13 10.08
C GLN A 912 13.22 -10.19 9.08
N LYS A 913 11.89 -10.14 9.14
CA LYS A 913 11.06 -9.26 8.32
C LYS A 913 10.85 -7.92 9.03
N GLN A 914 10.99 -6.82 8.30
CA GLN A 914 10.56 -5.50 8.77
C GLN A 914 9.03 -5.38 8.72
N SER A 915 8.42 -4.66 9.65
CA SER A 915 7.01 -4.26 9.52
C SER A 915 6.82 -3.32 8.33
N GLY A 916 5.69 -3.38 7.61
CA GLY A 916 5.41 -2.51 6.45
C GLY A 916 6.25 -2.82 5.21
N TYR A 917 7.07 -3.87 5.24
CA TYR A 917 7.92 -4.26 4.11
C TYR A 917 7.08 -4.70 2.90
N GLY A 918 5.90 -5.29 3.09
CA GLY A 918 5.15 -5.91 2.01
C GLY A 918 5.82 -7.19 1.46
N ASP A 919 5.23 -7.76 0.40
CA ASP A 919 5.68 -9.03 -0.20
C ASP A 919 7.08 -8.90 -0.83
N THR A 920 8.07 -9.62 -0.30
CA THR A 920 9.46 -9.64 -0.82
C THR A 920 9.88 -11.07 -1.14
N SER A 921 10.39 -11.32 -2.36
CA SER A 921 10.96 -12.63 -2.68
C SER A 921 12.34 -12.76 -2.05
N PHE A 922 12.65 -13.94 -1.52
CA PHE A 922 13.93 -14.24 -0.90
C PHE A 922 14.46 -15.59 -1.40
N VAL A 923 15.58 -15.55 -2.11
CA VAL A 923 16.26 -16.73 -2.62
C VAL A 923 17.58 -16.91 -1.87
N SER A 924 17.80 -18.09 -1.29
CA SER A 924 19.08 -18.42 -0.63
C SER A 924 19.69 -19.68 -1.22
N LEU A 925 20.98 -19.62 -1.56
CA LEU A 925 21.76 -20.73 -2.07
C LEU A 925 22.90 -21.02 -1.09
N ILE A 926 22.92 -22.24 -0.54
CA ILE A 926 23.92 -22.68 0.44
C ILE A 926 24.81 -23.75 -0.18
N SER A 927 26.11 -23.49 -0.28
CA SER A 927 27.15 -24.49 -0.55
C SER A 927 27.86 -24.92 0.73
N PHE A 928 28.39 -26.13 0.72
CA PHE A 928 29.12 -26.75 1.83
C PHE A 928 30.37 -27.48 1.31
N PRO A 929 31.35 -27.81 2.17
CA PRO A 929 32.65 -28.30 1.72
C PRO A 929 32.57 -29.69 1.09
N ASP A 930 33.49 -30.00 0.17
CA ASP A 930 33.60 -31.34 -0.44
C ASP A 930 33.67 -32.45 0.63
N GLY A 931 32.90 -33.50 0.41
CA GLY A 931 32.77 -34.64 1.31
C GLY A 931 31.75 -34.44 2.44
N TRP A 932 31.12 -33.27 2.57
CA TRP A 932 30.00 -33.06 3.48
C TRP A 932 28.66 -33.27 2.77
N GLN A 933 27.67 -33.79 3.50
CA GLN A 933 26.31 -34.04 3.00
C GLN A 933 25.25 -33.50 3.94
N PRO A 934 24.13 -32.97 3.40
CA PRO A 934 23.00 -32.53 4.21
C PRO A 934 22.22 -33.72 4.75
N MET A 935 22.19 -33.84 6.09
CA MET A 935 21.45 -34.87 6.82
C MET A 935 20.01 -34.44 7.08
N GLN A 936 19.82 -33.15 7.38
CA GLN A 936 18.51 -32.57 7.65
C GLN A 936 18.47 -31.15 7.11
N VAL A 937 17.36 -30.78 6.47
CA VAL A 937 17.14 -29.45 5.90
C VAL A 937 15.76 -28.95 6.32
N GLN A 938 15.70 -27.73 6.86
CA GLN A 938 14.44 -27.12 7.28
C GLN A 938 14.40 -25.64 6.92
N PRO A 939 13.36 -25.13 6.23
CA PRO A 939 12.29 -25.90 5.58
C PRO A 939 12.85 -26.79 4.46
N ALA A 940 12.01 -27.61 3.83
CA ALA A 940 12.47 -28.43 2.72
C ALA A 940 13.08 -27.55 1.61
N GLY A 941 14.35 -27.80 1.28
CA GLY A 941 15.10 -27.15 0.20
C GLY A 941 15.29 -28.08 -0.99
N THR A 942 15.64 -27.52 -2.14
CA THR A 942 15.96 -28.28 -3.36
C THR A 942 17.48 -28.38 -3.52
N LEU A 943 18.01 -29.60 -3.69
CA LEU A 943 19.42 -29.81 -4.00
C LEU A 943 19.64 -29.59 -5.50
N VAL A 944 20.47 -28.61 -5.87
CA VAL A 944 20.81 -28.26 -7.25
C VAL A 944 22.33 -28.13 -7.34
N GLU A 945 22.98 -28.96 -8.15
CA GLU A 945 24.45 -28.94 -8.34
C GLU A 945 25.23 -28.92 -7.00
N GLU A 946 24.86 -29.84 -6.08
CA GLU A 946 25.45 -29.95 -4.73
C GLU A 946 25.25 -28.72 -3.82
N LYS A 947 24.29 -27.84 -4.16
CA LYS A 947 23.91 -26.69 -3.33
C LYS A 947 22.46 -26.78 -2.90
N LEU A 948 22.15 -26.28 -1.71
CA LEU A 948 20.78 -26.19 -1.22
C LEU A 948 20.16 -24.87 -1.63
N LEU A 949 19.11 -24.95 -2.44
CA LEU A 949 18.29 -23.82 -2.86
C LEU A 949 17.05 -23.70 -1.96
N PHE A 950 16.88 -22.52 -1.37
CA PHE A 950 15.67 -22.10 -0.67
C PHE A 950 15.03 -20.97 -1.47
N ASN A 951 13.86 -21.23 -2.05
CA ASN A 951 13.04 -20.20 -2.70
C ASN A 951 11.83 -19.88 -1.81
N GLN A 952 11.86 -18.72 -1.15
CA GLN A 952 10.89 -18.33 -0.13
C GLN A 952 10.30 -16.95 -0.43
N LYS A 953 9.21 -16.62 0.26
CA LYS A 953 8.69 -15.24 0.35
C LYS A 953 8.83 -14.77 1.79
N LEU A 954 9.42 -13.60 1.98
CA LEU A 954 9.57 -12.96 3.29
C LEU A 954 8.23 -12.31 3.72
N LYS A 955 7.22 -13.14 3.93
CA LYS A 955 5.90 -12.73 4.47
C LYS A 955 5.88 -12.69 6.00
N LYS A 956 6.81 -13.42 6.61
CA LYS A 956 7.11 -13.49 8.03
C LYS A 956 8.58 -13.83 8.19
N ASP A 957 9.08 -13.80 9.41
CA ASP A 957 10.45 -14.21 9.72
C ASP A 957 10.73 -15.62 9.18
N LEU A 958 11.83 -15.75 8.44
CA LEU A 958 12.26 -17.01 7.85
C LEU A 958 13.34 -17.64 8.71
N LYS A 959 13.12 -18.90 9.08
CA LYS A 959 14.13 -19.75 9.72
C LYS A 959 14.49 -20.84 8.72
N MET A 960 15.73 -20.84 8.27
CA MET A 960 16.27 -21.86 7.37
C MET A 960 17.49 -22.50 8.01
N GLY A 961 17.76 -23.76 7.73
CA GLY A 961 18.93 -24.42 8.26
C GLY A 961 19.21 -25.76 7.63
N VAL A 962 20.46 -26.18 7.79
CA VAL A 962 20.97 -27.47 7.35
C VAL A 962 21.87 -28.06 8.42
N GLU A 963 21.64 -29.33 8.74
CA GLU A 963 22.60 -30.16 9.46
C GLU A 963 23.44 -30.92 8.43
N LEU A 964 24.77 -30.78 8.52
CA LEU A 964 25.75 -31.40 7.64
C LEU A 964 26.53 -32.47 8.40
N SER A 965 26.88 -33.55 7.71
CA SER A 965 27.81 -34.59 8.20
C SER A 965 28.87 -34.86 7.15
N ARG A 966 30.07 -35.21 7.62
CA ARG A 966 31.21 -35.63 6.79
C ARG A 966 31.22 -37.14 6.54
#